data_AF-A0A5J4UTK1-F1
#
_entry.id   AF-A0A5J4UTK1-F1
#
_cell.length_a   1.000
_cell.length_b   1.000
_cell.length_c   1.000
_cell.angle_alpha   90.00
_cell.angle_beta   90.00
_cell.angle_gamma   90.00
#
_symmetry.space_group_name_H-M   'P 1'
#
loop_
_entity.id
_entity.type
_entity.pdbx_description
1 polymer ?
#
loop_
_entity_poly.entity_id
_entity_poly.type
_entity_poly.pdbx_seq_one_letter_code
_entity_poly.pdbx_strand_id
1 'polypeptide(L)'
;MTSEESISVETISNESINVKHITLEKGSKRQYNRKTKSEDKAKELLDKLLEEQELARIKREQDEFDAQKKEIEEQEFTRHIIEDIAQKKLKEQEKQEQQIQFDQLLEKLIPIAAYMKEETVSKTIMERVKNAMINTVNYTKIGQKEGEKKQLTGKLIDLTLVEDGDLCVIDFDINKKLSIEETDKIRQNIIDNMLPANVGLVKTAHGGLHAYCNRDEYTLPSNRCVKCVVLDNIEIDIFGQIFKYKEHGGMEQKELVWNRVVGPNSSFRETKNNKRETLKYETINDWANMTHLASLREILDSWNVDIEISFKDYVDKVNMREFGWKITEEGTIDKMNDEIAQARVNGLKNLEIHNYPQPIYMEVSLLSIFSGLYGITNEQIRAEGMKNIRQYNKLTPNAEKNYGQAAFNGERKQNPWILTKILRYHNKDYYEQTIKPLLKQNYEVKKQQKISDTVQQIENHEIDLKDPFTLIDVSCKALNGKCENKLELVAQDLLRIIKVIPYQNGWCFIIKEYDCIAGKNTIKYKNKTALHDQLRSIRLWQDGKKHITAIDALEQYYSLFEKIGMKFTSNNEGIFSIFQGFKYMQLDEVDQTKIDKFLGLVKDTISASDERVYEYILNWFSFIVQNVGKKTEIAIILK
;
A
#
# COMPACT_ATOMS: atom_id res chain seq x y z
N MET A 1 -43.27 -20.81 8.67
CA MET A 1 -44.11 -22.02 8.73
C MET A 1 -43.24 -23.14 9.26
N THR A 2 -43.82 -23.86 10.20
CA THR A 2 -43.29 -24.85 11.15
C THR A 2 -42.77 -26.13 10.50
N SER A 3 -41.66 -26.65 11.03
CA SER A 3 -41.51 -28.09 11.35
C SER A 3 -40.28 -28.28 12.24
N GLU A 4 -40.56 -28.52 13.53
CA GLU A 4 -39.64 -29.07 14.52
C GLU A 4 -39.39 -30.56 14.21
N GLU A 5 -38.16 -31.04 14.38
CA GLU A 5 -37.92 -32.47 14.66
C GLU A 5 -36.96 -32.61 15.84
N SER A 6 -37.54 -33.03 16.95
CA SER A 6 -36.94 -33.53 18.17
C SER A 6 -36.59 -35.01 18.03
N ILE A 7 -35.42 -35.44 18.51
CA ILE A 7 -35.17 -36.85 18.84
C ILE A 7 -34.69 -36.94 20.29
N SER A 8 -35.60 -37.42 21.13
CA SER A 8 -35.42 -37.81 22.53
C SER A 8 -34.86 -39.24 22.60
N VAL A 9 -33.85 -39.42 23.46
CA VAL A 9 -33.28 -40.73 23.84
C VAL A 9 -34.14 -41.33 24.95
N GLU A 10 -34.73 -42.50 24.70
CA GLU A 10 -35.50 -43.27 25.67
C GLU A 10 -34.60 -44.05 26.64
N THR A 11 -34.95 -43.95 27.92
CA THR A 11 -34.43 -44.71 29.07
C THR A 11 -34.82 -46.18 29.01
N ILE A 12 -33.84 -47.07 29.19
CA ILE A 12 -34.04 -48.52 29.39
C ILE A 12 -34.33 -48.79 30.87
N SER A 13 -35.52 -49.32 31.18
CA SER A 13 -35.86 -49.85 32.51
C SER A 13 -35.66 -51.37 32.57
N ASN A 14 -35.07 -51.81 33.68
CA ASN A 14 -34.74 -53.21 33.99
C ASN A 14 -36.00 -54.09 34.11
N GLU A 15 -36.11 -55.11 33.25
CA GLU A 15 -37.05 -56.22 33.44
C GLU A 15 -36.40 -57.40 34.17
N SER A 16 -37.14 -57.88 35.18
CA SER A 16 -36.83 -59.00 36.06
C SER A 16 -36.83 -60.35 35.34
N ILE A 17 -35.72 -61.09 35.43
CA ILE A 17 -35.59 -62.46 34.93
C ILE A 17 -36.19 -63.43 35.96
N ASN A 18 -37.22 -64.15 35.54
CA ASN A 18 -37.95 -65.13 36.34
C ASN A 18 -37.56 -66.55 35.86
N VAL A 19 -36.64 -67.22 36.56
CA VAL A 19 -36.17 -68.57 36.21
C VAL A 19 -37.05 -69.62 36.88
N LYS A 20 -37.76 -70.43 36.07
CA LYS A 20 -38.47 -71.64 36.53
C LYS A 20 -37.53 -72.85 36.44
N HIS A 21 -37.18 -73.44 37.58
CA HIS A 21 -36.56 -74.77 37.65
C HIS A 21 -37.63 -75.84 37.94
N ILE A 22 -37.59 -76.92 37.16
CA ILE A 22 -38.35 -78.16 37.36
C ILE A 22 -37.39 -79.19 37.95
N THR A 23 -37.76 -79.86 39.04
CA THR A 23 -37.03 -81.04 39.54
C THR A 23 -38.01 -82.03 40.18
N LEU A 24 -37.79 -83.31 39.88
CA LEU A 24 -38.61 -84.48 40.19
C LEU A 24 -38.55 -84.85 41.68
N GLU A 25 -39.70 -85.12 42.30
CA GLU A 25 -39.81 -85.74 43.63
C GLU A 25 -39.89 -87.27 43.53
N LYS A 26 -39.14 -87.95 44.42
CA LYS A 26 -39.37 -89.33 44.85
C LYS A 26 -39.23 -89.40 46.38
N GLY A 27 -40.32 -89.74 47.07
CA GLY A 27 -40.33 -90.55 48.29
C GLY A 27 -40.04 -89.87 49.65
N SER A 28 -40.95 -90.09 50.60
CA SER A 28 -41.02 -89.55 51.95
C SER A 28 -40.29 -90.37 53.03
N LYS A 29 -39.88 -89.73 54.15
CA LYS A 29 -40.00 -90.22 55.56
C LYS A 29 -39.58 -89.18 56.62
N ARG A 30 -40.09 -89.39 57.85
CA ARG A 30 -40.44 -88.42 58.92
C ARG A 30 -39.30 -87.99 59.89
N GLN A 31 -39.53 -86.86 60.57
CA GLN A 31 -38.75 -86.16 61.64
C GLN A 31 -38.71 -86.87 63.01
N TYR A 32 -37.74 -86.48 63.87
CA TYR A 32 -37.91 -86.23 65.33
C TYR A 32 -36.80 -85.28 65.88
N ASN A 33 -37.07 -84.54 66.98
CA ASN A 33 -36.27 -83.39 67.48
C ASN A 33 -36.15 -83.42 69.04
N ARG A 34 -35.03 -82.96 69.67
CA ARG A 34 -34.94 -82.61 71.13
C ARG A 34 -33.71 -81.71 71.50
N LYS A 35 -33.86 -80.77 72.48
CA LYS A 35 -32.92 -79.69 72.93
C LYS A 35 -32.32 -79.88 74.35
N THR A 36 -31.19 -79.21 74.71
CA THR A 36 -30.90 -78.44 75.99
C THR A 36 -29.50 -77.73 76.00
N LYS A 37 -29.25 -76.76 76.91
CA LYS A 37 -28.33 -75.59 76.79
C LYS A 37 -27.60 -75.24 78.13
N SER A 38 -26.25 -75.19 78.23
CA SER A 38 -25.48 -74.49 79.31
C SER A 38 -23.92 -74.40 79.15
N GLU A 39 -23.33 -73.98 78.02
CA GLU A 39 -21.85 -73.87 77.83
C GLU A 39 -21.37 -72.50 77.27
N ASP A 40 -22.09 -71.41 77.58
CA ASP A 40 -21.98 -70.17 76.79
C ASP A 40 -20.74 -69.28 77.03
N LYS A 41 -19.95 -69.43 78.11
CA LYS A 41 -18.85 -68.49 78.43
C LYS A 41 -17.45 -68.86 77.95
N ALA A 42 -17.13 -70.14 77.79
CA ALA A 42 -15.84 -70.56 77.23
C ALA A 42 -15.80 -70.45 75.69
N LYS A 43 -16.98 -70.51 75.07
CA LYS A 43 -17.17 -70.35 73.63
C LYS A 43 -16.86 -68.92 73.16
N GLU A 44 -17.30 -67.92 73.94
CA GLU A 44 -17.18 -66.50 73.59
C GLU A 44 -15.72 -65.99 73.48
N LEU A 45 -14.79 -66.60 74.22
CA LEU A 45 -13.37 -66.22 74.20
C LEU A 45 -12.60 -66.91 73.05
N LEU A 46 -13.00 -68.14 72.70
CA LEU A 46 -12.46 -68.84 71.54
C LEU A 46 -12.97 -68.22 70.24
N ASP A 47 -14.25 -67.81 70.20
CA ASP A 47 -14.87 -67.17 69.05
C ASP A 47 -14.19 -65.82 68.72
N LYS A 48 -13.82 -65.02 69.73
CA LYS A 48 -13.08 -63.76 69.52
C LYS A 48 -11.69 -63.94 68.93
N LEU A 49 -10.95 -64.97 69.35
CA LEU A 49 -9.60 -65.24 68.86
C LEU A 49 -9.65 -65.83 67.44
N LEU A 50 -10.70 -66.60 67.11
CA LEU A 50 -10.99 -67.04 65.75
C LEU A 50 -11.35 -65.86 64.83
N GLU A 51 -12.18 -64.92 65.31
CA GLU A 51 -12.56 -63.72 64.56
C GLU A 51 -11.35 -62.84 64.23
N GLU A 52 -10.44 -62.60 65.19
CA GLU A 52 -9.22 -61.83 64.93
C GLU A 52 -8.31 -62.52 63.91
N GLN A 53 -8.22 -63.85 63.95
CA GLN A 53 -7.40 -64.62 63.02
C GLN A 53 -8.00 -64.66 61.61
N GLU A 54 -9.33 -64.72 61.49
CA GLU A 54 -10.03 -64.57 60.21
C GLU A 54 -9.90 -63.14 59.65
N LEU A 55 -10.06 -62.10 60.46
CA LEU A 55 -9.89 -60.71 60.05
C LEU A 55 -8.47 -60.45 59.50
N ALA A 56 -7.44 -61.00 60.16
CA ALA A 56 -6.06 -60.90 59.69
C ALA A 56 -5.77 -61.72 58.42
N ARG A 57 -6.57 -62.76 58.13
CA ARG A 57 -6.50 -63.52 56.87
C ARG A 57 -7.19 -62.74 55.74
N ILE A 58 -8.41 -62.28 55.98
CA ILE A 58 -9.19 -61.47 55.02
C ILE A 58 -8.42 -60.21 54.63
N LYS A 59 -7.78 -59.53 55.59
CA LYS A 59 -6.98 -58.34 55.28
C LYS A 59 -5.78 -58.63 54.38
N ARG A 60 -5.08 -59.75 54.58
CA ARG A 60 -3.96 -60.16 53.71
C ARG A 60 -4.43 -60.57 52.32
N GLU A 61 -5.54 -61.31 52.23
CA GLU A 61 -6.16 -61.68 50.95
C GLU A 61 -6.62 -60.42 50.19
N GLN A 62 -7.16 -59.42 50.89
CA GLN A 62 -7.56 -58.13 50.30
C GLN A 62 -6.34 -57.32 49.84
N ASP A 63 -5.27 -57.23 50.64
CA ASP A 63 -4.04 -56.51 50.26
C ASP A 63 -3.34 -57.17 49.06
N GLU A 64 -3.33 -58.51 48.96
CA GLU A 64 -2.83 -59.24 47.78
C GLU A 64 -3.72 -59.00 46.55
N PHE A 65 -5.04 -59.00 46.71
CA PHE A 65 -5.98 -58.71 45.63
C PHE A 65 -5.85 -57.28 45.11
N ASP A 66 -5.71 -56.30 46.01
CA ASP A 66 -5.54 -54.89 45.66
C ASP A 66 -4.17 -54.65 44.98
N ALA A 67 -3.12 -55.35 45.41
CA ALA A 67 -1.81 -55.31 44.74
C ALA A 67 -1.87 -55.88 43.31
N GLN A 68 -2.51 -57.04 43.12
CA GLN A 68 -2.70 -57.64 41.80
C GLN A 68 -3.57 -56.76 40.90
N LYS A 69 -4.65 -56.18 41.44
CA LYS A 69 -5.52 -55.27 40.70
C LYS A 69 -4.76 -54.04 40.21
N LYS A 70 -3.92 -53.45 41.07
CA LYS A 70 -3.09 -52.28 40.71
C LYS A 70 -2.05 -52.63 39.64
N GLU A 71 -1.45 -53.81 39.71
CA GLU A 71 -0.49 -54.28 38.70
C GLU A 71 -1.18 -54.54 37.34
N ILE A 72 -2.40 -55.08 37.34
CA ILE A 72 -3.22 -55.24 36.13
C ILE A 72 -3.63 -53.88 35.55
N GLU A 73 -4.04 -52.92 36.38
CA GLU A 73 -4.40 -51.56 35.93
C GLU A 73 -3.20 -50.81 35.32
N GLU A 74 -1.99 -50.95 35.91
CA GLU A 74 -0.76 -50.38 35.33
C GLU A 74 -0.35 -51.06 34.01
N GLN A 75 -0.55 -52.38 33.89
CA GLN A 75 -0.32 -53.10 32.64
C GLN A 75 -1.33 -52.70 31.55
N GLU A 76 -2.61 -52.53 31.88
CA GLU A 76 -3.63 -52.02 30.94
C GLU A 76 -3.35 -50.57 30.51
N PHE A 77 -2.94 -49.70 31.44
CA PHE A 77 -2.56 -48.33 31.11
C PHE A 77 -1.35 -48.27 30.16
N THR A 78 -0.34 -49.10 30.42
CA THR A 78 0.85 -49.19 29.55
C THR A 78 0.47 -49.73 28.17
N ARG A 79 -0.43 -50.71 28.10
CA ARG A 79 -0.96 -51.26 26.85
C ARG A 79 -1.72 -50.20 26.04
N HIS A 80 -2.56 -49.40 26.69
CA HIS A 80 -3.29 -48.29 26.04
C HIS A 80 -2.33 -47.25 25.43
N ILE A 81 -1.26 -46.87 26.14
CA ILE A 81 -0.27 -45.93 25.60
C ILE A 81 0.45 -46.50 24.36
N ILE A 82 0.80 -47.79 24.40
CA ILE A 82 1.45 -48.46 23.26
C ILE A 82 0.51 -48.53 22.06
N GLU A 83 -0.78 -48.86 22.28
CA GLU A 83 -1.80 -48.88 21.23
C GLU A 83 -2.02 -47.48 20.63
N ASP A 84 -2.05 -46.41 21.45
CA ASP A 84 -2.17 -45.03 20.98
C ASP A 84 -0.95 -44.58 20.16
N ILE A 85 0.26 -44.95 20.57
CA ILE A 85 1.50 -44.67 19.81
C ILE A 85 1.50 -45.44 18.48
N ALA A 86 1.07 -46.70 18.49
CA ALA A 86 0.97 -47.52 17.28
C ALA A 86 -0.08 -46.94 16.31
N GLN A 87 -1.24 -46.52 16.80
CA GLN A 87 -2.27 -45.86 15.99
C GLN A 87 -1.79 -44.52 15.41
N LYS A 88 -1.04 -43.72 16.19
CA LYS A 88 -0.43 -42.47 15.68
C LYS A 88 0.58 -42.76 14.57
N LYS A 89 1.46 -43.74 14.75
CA LYS A 89 2.44 -44.15 13.73
C LYS A 89 1.78 -44.68 12.46
N LEU A 90 0.70 -45.45 12.61
CA LEU A 90 -0.06 -45.96 11.46
C LEU A 90 -0.71 -44.81 10.67
N LYS A 91 -1.38 -43.86 11.36
CA LYS A 91 -1.93 -42.66 10.71
C LYS A 91 -0.86 -41.81 10.03
N GLU A 92 0.32 -41.72 10.62
CA GLU A 92 1.45 -40.95 10.06
C GLU A 92 2.06 -41.64 8.84
N GLN A 93 2.14 -42.98 8.84
CA GLN A 93 2.51 -43.78 7.66
C GLN A 93 1.46 -43.70 6.57
N GLU A 94 0.17 -43.84 6.88
CA GLU A 94 -0.92 -43.69 5.91
C GLU A 94 -0.89 -42.29 5.28
N LYS A 95 -0.61 -41.24 6.06
CA LYS A 95 -0.47 -39.87 5.56
C LYS A 95 0.77 -39.72 4.66
N GLN A 96 1.89 -40.35 5.00
CA GLN A 96 3.09 -40.37 4.15
C GLN A 96 2.84 -41.14 2.84
N GLU A 97 2.17 -42.29 2.88
CA GLU A 97 1.84 -43.07 1.69
C GLU A 97 0.84 -42.32 0.79
N GLN A 98 -0.18 -41.69 1.37
CA GLN A 98 -1.11 -40.82 0.64
C GLN A 98 -0.38 -39.64 -0.01
N GLN A 99 0.56 -39.01 0.71
CA GLN A 99 1.38 -37.93 0.17
C GLN A 99 2.25 -38.43 -1.00
N ILE A 100 2.90 -39.59 -0.87
CA ILE A 100 3.70 -40.20 -1.94
C ILE A 100 2.83 -40.52 -3.16
N GLN A 101 1.64 -41.08 -2.96
CA GLN A 101 0.70 -41.37 -4.06
C GLN A 101 0.21 -40.08 -4.73
N PHE A 102 -0.06 -39.03 -3.95
CA PHE A 102 -0.46 -37.72 -4.48
C PHE A 102 0.69 -37.07 -5.27
N ASP A 103 1.92 -37.12 -4.76
CA ASP A 103 3.11 -36.62 -5.45
C ASP A 103 3.35 -37.35 -6.78
N GLN A 104 3.20 -38.68 -6.80
CA GLN A 104 3.29 -39.49 -8.03
C GLN A 104 2.18 -39.17 -9.04
N LEU A 105 0.97 -38.86 -8.57
CA LEU A 105 -0.12 -38.41 -9.42
C LEU A 105 0.17 -37.01 -9.99
N LEU A 106 0.68 -36.10 -9.15
CA LEU A 106 1.06 -34.75 -9.56
C LEU A 106 2.15 -34.80 -10.64
N GLU A 107 3.17 -35.63 -10.48
CA GLU A 107 4.24 -35.84 -11.48
C GLU A 107 3.70 -36.27 -12.85
N LYS A 108 2.58 -37.00 -12.90
CA LYS A 108 1.93 -37.42 -14.16
C LYS A 108 1.01 -36.35 -14.74
N LEU A 109 0.39 -35.52 -13.90
CA LEU A 109 -0.53 -34.46 -14.33
C LEU A 109 0.20 -33.18 -14.77
N ILE A 110 1.37 -32.88 -14.19
CA ILE A 110 2.19 -31.70 -14.52
C ILE A 110 2.48 -31.60 -16.03
N PRO A 111 2.94 -32.67 -16.73
CA PRO A 111 3.20 -32.60 -18.18
C PRO A 111 1.93 -32.31 -19.00
N ILE A 112 0.78 -32.83 -18.57
CA ILE A 112 -0.51 -32.64 -19.26
C ILE A 112 -0.98 -31.20 -19.09
N ALA A 113 -0.95 -30.69 -17.85
CA ALA A 113 -1.28 -29.30 -17.55
C ALA A 113 -0.33 -28.33 -18.28
N ALA A 114 0.97 -28.64 -18.31
CA ALA A 114 1.96 -27.87 -19.06
C ALA A 114 1.66 -27.85 -20.56
N TYR A 115 1.30 -28.99 -21.15
CA TYR A 115 0.91 -29.08 -22.56
C TYR A 115 -0.35 -28.26 -22.88
N MET A 116 -1.40 -28.36 -22.06
CA MET A 116 -2.63 -27.59 -22.24
C MET A 116 -2.40 -26.08 -22.09
N LYS A 117 -1.54 -25.69 -21.14
CA LYS A 117 -1.12 -24.30 -20.96
C LYS A 117 -0.33 -23.81 -22.18
N GLU A 118 0.61 -24.62 -22.69
CA GLU A 118 1.44 -24.32 -23.85
C GLU A 118 0.59 -24.06 -25.11
N GLU A 119 -0.44 -24.88 -25.35
CA GLU A 119 -1.38 -24.68 -26.46
C GLU A 119 -2.13 -23.33 -26.38
N THR A 120 -2.36 -22.83 -25.16
CA THR A 120 -3.03 -21.54 -24.95
C THR A 120 -2.07 -20.37 -25.08
N VAL A 121 -0.89 -20.44 -24.44
CA VAL A 121 0.06 -19.32 -24.42
C VAL A 121 0.82 -19.16 -25.73
N SER A 122 0.90 -20.20 -26.57
CA SER A 122 1.50 -20.13 -27.90
C SER A 122 0.65 -19.40 -28.93
N LYS A 123 -0.65 -19.20 -28.68
CA LYS A 123 -1.53 -18.40 -29.54
C LYS A 123 -1.19 -16.92 -29.44
N THR A 124 -1.19 -16.26 -30.59
CA THR A 124 -1.00 -14.81 -30.66
C THR A 124 -2.18 -14.06 -30.05
N ILE A 125 -1.98 -12.82 -29.59
CA ILE A 125 -3.09 -11.99 -29.11
C ILE A 125 -4.18 -11.87 -30.17
N MET A 126 -3.82 -11.70 -31.45
CA MET A 126 -4.78 -11.56 -32.54
C MET A 126 -5.66 -12.82 -32.71
N GLU A 127 -5.06 -14.01 -32.63
CA GLU A 127 -5.82 -15.27 -32.71
C GLU A 127 -6.81 -15.40 -31.55
N ARG A 128 -6.37 -15.05 -30.34
CA ARG A 128 -7.20 -15.11 -29.12
C ARG A 128 -8.40 -14.17 -29.16
N VAL A 129 -8.22 -12.96 -29.69
CA VAL A 129 -9.30 -11.94 -29.72
C VAL A 129 -10.11 -11.93 -31.00
N LYS A 130 -9.79 -12.75 -32.00
CA LYS A 130 -10.41 -12.73 -33.35
C LYS A 130 -11.94 -12.76 -33.30
N ASN A 131 -12.51 -13.62 -32.48
CA ASN A 131 -13.97 -13.80 -32.31
C ASN A 131 -14.57 -12.83 -31.28
N ALA A 132 -13.73 -12.08 -30.56
CA ALA A 132 -14.10 -11.14 -29.50
C ALA A 132 -14.03 -9.65 -29.95
N MET A 133 -13.64 -9.40 -31.20
CA MET A 133 -13.52 -8.04 -31.74
C MET A 133 -14.87 -7.50 -32.21
N ILE A 134 -15.28 -6.35 -31.66
CA ILE A 134 -16.49 -5.63 -32.03
C ILE A 134 -16.10 -4.32 -32.70
N ASN A 135 -16.55 -4.10 -33.93
CA ASN A 135 -16.31 -2.84 -34.63
C ASN A 135 -16.94 -1.64 -33.89
N THR A 136 -16.24 -0.50 -33.81
CA THR A 136 -16.81 0.77 -33.34
C THR A 136 -17.02 1.74 -34.47
N VAL A 137 -17.98 2.65 -34.28
CA VAL A 137 -18.44 3.54 -35.36
C VAL A 137 -18.46 5.02 -34.97
N ASN A 138 -18.38 5.87 -35.99
CA ASN A 138 -18.55 7.32 -35.93
C ASN A 138 -17.67 8.03 -34.89
N TYR A 139 -16.46 7.54 -34.67
CA TYR A 139 -15.49 8.07 -33.71
C TYR A 139 -16.01 8.05 -32.27
N THR A 140 -16.83 7.04 -31.94
CA THR A 140 -17.35 6.78 -30.58
C THR A 140 -16.77 5.49 -30.02
N LYS A 141 -16.81 5.31 -28.70
CA LYS A 141 -16.46 4.04 -28.02
C LYS A 141 -17.64 3.04 -28.02
N ILE A 142 -18.57 3.16 -28.97
CA ILE A 142 -19.79 2.36 -29.03
C ILE A 142 -19.65 1.33 -30.14
N GLY A 143 -19.96 0.07 -29.82
CA GLY A 143 -19.99 -1.03 -30.78
C GLY A 143 -21.06 -0.82 -31.86
N GLN A 144 -20.77 -1.26 -33.08
CA GLN A 144 -21.70 -1.27 -34.20
C GLN A 144 -22.91 -2.15 -33.86
N LYS A 145 -24.12 -1.61 -34.02
CA LYS A 145 -25.36 -2.38 -33.88
C LYS A 145 -25.64 -3.17 -35.17
N GLU A 146 -26.24 -4.33 -35.00
CA GLU A 146 -26.64 -5.20 -36.11
C GLU A 146 -27.60 -4.46 -37.06
N GLY A 147 -27.31 -4.47 -38.36
CA GLY A 147 -28.08 -3.75 -39.39
C GLY A 147 -27.70 -2.29 -39.64
N GLU A 148 -26.87 -1.65 -38.80
CA GLU A 148 -26.45 -0.26 -39.02
C GLU A 148 -25.13 -0.16 -39.82
N LYS A 149 -25.15 0.43 -41.03
CA LYS A 149 -23.93 0.81 -41.75
C LYS A 149 -23.50 2.22 -41.36
N LYS A 150 -22.62 2.33 -40.37
CA LYS A 150 -21.97 3.58 -39.95
C LYS A 150 -20.47 3.54 -40.27
N GLN A 151 -19.81 4.70 -40.27
CA GLN A 151 -18.38 4.77 -40.55
C GLN A 151 -17.61 3.98 -39.48
N LEU A 152 -16.84 2.97 -39.88
CA LEU A 152 -15.96 2.22 -39.00
C LEU A 152 -14.79 3.10 -38.58
N THR A 153 -14.58 3.23 -37.27
CA THR A 153 -13.57 4.13 -36.71
C THR A 153 -12.68 3.46 -35.68
N GLY A 154 -12.94 2.21 -35.31
CA GLY A 154 -12.11 1.45 -34.39
C GLY A 154 -12.69 0.08 -34.05
N LYS A 155 -12.17 -0.51 -32.97
CA LYS A 155 -12.58 -1.83 -32.45
C LYS A 155 -12.60 -1.83 -30.92
N LEU A 156 -13.53 -2.58 -30.33
CA LEU A 156 -13.50 -3.03 -28.94
C LEU A 156 -13.07 -4.48 -28.91
N ILE A 157 -12.43 -4.89 -27.83
CA ILE A 157 -12.19 -6.28 -27.49
C ILE A 157 -13.11 -6.60 -26.31
N ASP A 158 -14.03 -7.54 -26.49
CA ASP A 158 -14.89 -8.04 -25.43
C ASP A 158 -14.23 -9.24 -24.76
N LEU A 159 -13.56 -9.01 -23.63
CA LEU A 159 -12.85 -10.04 -22.88
C LEU A 159 -13.77 -11.19 -22.45
N THR A 160 -15.09 -10.97 -22.37
CA THR A 160 -16.08 -12.01 -22.10
C THR A 160 -16.19 -13.05 -23.21
N LEU A 161 -15.84 -12.68 -24.44
CA LEU A 161 -15.91 -13.52 -25.64
C LEU A 161 -14.56 -14.16 -26.01
N VAL A 162 -13.50 -13.88 -25.27
CA VAL A 162 -12.19 -14.53 -25.47
C VAL A 162 -12.29 -15.96 -24.95
N GLU A 163 -12.04 -16.93 -25.83
CA GLU A 163 -12.35 -18.35 -25.59
C GLU A 163 -11.53 -18.93 -24.42
N ASP A 164 -10.26 -18.55 -24.30
CA ASP A 164 -9.38 -19.04 -23.23
C ASP A 164 -9.68 -18.46 -21.84
N GLY A 165 -10.39 -17.32 -21.76
CA GLY A 165 -10.68 -16.66 -20.47
C GLY A 165 -9.44 -16.24 -19.66
N ASP A 166 -8.28 -16.23 -20.30
CA ASP A 166 -6.98 -16.00 -19.67
C ASP A 166 -6.37 -14.66 -20.07
N LEU A 167 -6.87 -13.98 -21.11
CA LEU A 167 -6.36 -12.67 -21.51
C LEU A 167 -6.79 -11.59 -20.50
N CYS A 168 -5.82 -10.85 -19.98
CA CYS A 168 -6.00 -9.74 -19.05
C CYS A 168 -5.39 -8.46 -19.60
N VAL A 169 -5.95 -7.31 -19.23
CA VAL A 169 -5.44 -5.98 -19.58
C VAL A 169 -5.21 -5.16 -18.33
N ILE A 170 -3.99 -4.66 -18.17
CA ILE A 170 -3.66 -3.66 -17.17
C ILE A 170 -3.72 -2.29 -17.86
N ASP A 171 -4.56 -1.40 -17.37
CA ASP A 171 -4.72 -0.05 -17.90
C ASP A 171 -4.04 0.93 -16.95
N PHE A 172 -3.07 1.68 -17.46
CA PHE A 172 -2.35 2.73 -16.77
C PHE A 172 -2.89 4.07 -17.25
N ASP A 173 -3.77 4.65 -16.45
CA ASP A 173 -4.30 5.99 -16.65
C ASP A 173 -3.32 7.02 -16.08
N ILE A 174 -2.64 7.73 -16.98
CA ILE A 174 -1.71 8.80 -16.61
C ILE A 174 -2.50 10.12 -16.50
N ASN A 175 -2.17 10.92 -15.48
CA ASN A 175 -2.85 12.16 -15.17
C ASN A 175 -2.84 13.13 -16.36
N LYS A 176 -4.03 13.39 -16.91
CA LYS A 176 -4.27 14.24 -18.09
C LYS A 176 -3.92 15.72 -17.89
N LYS A 177 -3.57 16.14 -16.67
CA LYS A 177 -3.14 17.51 -16.35
C LYS A 177 -1.64 17.72 -16.56
N LEU A 178 -0.86 16.66 -16.70
CA LEU A 178 0.58 16.74 -16.94
C LEU A 178 0.88 17.21 -18.37
N SER A 179 2.11 17.70 -18.59
CA SER A 179 2.56 18.01 -19.94
C SER A 179 2.66 16.73 -20.80
N ILE A 180 2.73 16.88 -22.13
CA ILE A 180 2.89 15.74 -23.04
C ILE A 180 4.25 15.07 -22.78
N GLU A 181 5.30 15.85 -22.55
CA GLU A 181 6.64 15.36 -22.25
C GLU A 181 6.69 14.59 -20.92
N GLU A 182 6.04 15.12 -19.87
CA GLU A 182 5.93 14.44 -18.57
C GLU A 182 5.14 13.11 -18.70
N THR A 183 4.03 13.13 -19.44
CA THR A 183 3.20 11.94 -19.71
C THR A 183 3.99 10.88 -20.47
N ASP A 184 4.74 11.28 -21.49
CA ASP A 184 5.56 10.36 -22.29
C ASP A 184 6.72 9.78 -21.47
N LYS A 185 7.36 10.58 -20.60
CA LYS A 185 8.39 10.11 -19.66
C LYS A 185 7.83 9.05 -18.71
N ILE A 186 6.68 9.31 -18.08
CA ILE A 186 6.04 8.35 -17.17
C ILE A 186 5.68 7.05 -17.90
N ARG A 187 5.07 7.16 -19.08
CA ARG A 187 4.72 5.99 -19.90
C ARG A 187 5.94 5.15 -20.26
N GLN A 188 7.05 5.78 -20.64
CA GLN A 188 8.29 5.09 -20.96
C GLN A 188 8.88 4.41 -19.72
N ASN A 189 8.86 5.09 -18.56
CA ASN A 189 9.30 4.51 -17.30
C ASN A 189 8.49 3.25 -16.92
N ILE A 190 7.17 3.26 -17.12
CA ILE A 190 6.31 2.08 -16.87
C ILE A 190 6.75 0.92 -17.76
N ILE A 191 6.98 1.17 -19.05
CA ILE A 191 7.41 0.15 -20.01
C ILE A 191 8.77 -0.44 -19.61
N ASP A 192 9.74 0.42 -19.27
CA ASP A 192 11.12 0.00 -19.05
C ASP A 192 11.35 -0.62 -17.67
N ASN A 193 10.58 -0.21 -16.65
CA ASN A 193 10.87 -0.55 -15.25
C ASN A 193 9.77 -1.36 -14.55
N MET A 194 8.52 -1.31 -15.03
CA MET A 194 7.39 -2.00 -14.39
C MET A 194 6.92 -3.22 -15.16
N LEU A 195 7.11 -3.27 -16.47
CA LEU A 195 6.57 -4.33 -17.32
C LEU A 195 7.69 -5.22 -17.90
N PRO A 196 7.49 -6.54 -17.96
CA PRO A 196 8.39 -7.44 -18.66
C PRO A 196 8.23 -7.28 -20.19
N ALA A 197 9.22 -7.71 -20.96
CA ALA A 197 9.23 -7.50 -22.41
C ALA A 197 8.11 -8.24 -23.17
N ASN A 198 7.63 -9.37 -22.64
CA ASN A 198 6.60 -10.21 -23.24
C ASN A 198 5.17 -9.78 -22.85
N VAL A 199 4.83 -8.50 -23.04
CA VAL A 199 3.44 -8.00 -22.90
C VAL A 199 3.01 -7.26 -24.15
N GLY A 200 1.73 -7.35 -24.52
CA GLY A 200 1.22 -6.56 -25.65
C GLY A 200 0.98 -5.11 -25.22
N LEU A 201 1.53 -4.12 -25.92
CA LEU A 201 1.46 -2.71 -25.50
C LEU A 201 0.66 -1.85 -26.48
N VAL A 202 -0.30 -1.08 -25.95
CA VAL A 202 -1.10 -0.12 -26.72
C VAL A 202 -1.16 1.20 -25.97
N LYS A 203 -0.70 2.29 -26.60
CA LYS A 203 -0.88 3.66 -26.12
C LYS A 203 -2.37 3.99 -26.14
N THR A 204 -2.90 4.48 -25.02
CA THR A 204 -4.30 4.91 -24.96
C THR A 204 -4.45 6.32 -25.51
N ALA A 205 -5.68 6.67 -25.86
CA ALA A 205 -5.99 7.94 -26.49
C ALA A 205 -5.67 9.20 -25.69
N HIS A 206 -5.58 9.09 -24.37
CA HIS A 206 -5.21 10.22 -23.50
C HIS A 206 -3.74 10.14 -23.05
N GLY A 207 -2.91 9.32 -23.69
CA GLY A 207 -1.49 9.21 -23.38
C GLY A 207 -1.14 8.15 -22.34
N GLY A 208 -2.14 7.44 -21.79
CA GLY A 208 -1.93 6.28 -20.91
C GLY A 208 -1.46 5.03 -21.67
N LEU A 209 -1.54 3.87 -21.02
CA LEU A 209 -1.02 2.61 -21.56
C LEU A 209 -1.91 1.41 -21.21
N HIS A 210 -2.28 0.60 -22.20
CA HIS A 210 -2.79 -0.76 -21.98
C HIS A 210 -1.64 -1.77 -22.13
N ALA A 211 -1.50 -2.66 -21.15
CA ALA A 211 -0.60 -3.81 -21.19
C ALA A 211 -1.41 -5.12 -21.15
N TYR A 212 -1.29 -5.92 -22.21
CA TYR A 212 -1.97 -7.20 -22.38
C TYR A 212 -1.08 -8.33 -21.86
N CYS A 213 -1.59 -9.12 -20.94
CA CYS A 213 -0.89 -10.20 -20.24
C CYS A 213 -1.80 -11.43 -20.05
N ASN A 214 -1.21 -12.55 -19.63
CA ASN A 214 -1.95 -13.75 -19.22
C ASN A 214 -2.37 -13.63 -17.76
N ARG A 215 -3.61 -13.99 -17.44
CA ARG A 215 -4.08 -14.04 -16.05
C ARG A 215 -3.38 -15.17 -15.30
N ASP A 216 -3.12 -16.30 -15.97
CA ASP A 216 -2.42 -17.46 -15.45
C ASP A 216 -3.00 -17.93 -14.11
N GLU A 217 -4.30 -18.21 -14.12
CA GLU A 217 -5.10 -18.64 -12.95
C GLU A 217 -5.21 -17.61 -11.80
N TYR A 218 -4.59 -16.43 -11.92
CA TYR A 218 -4.71 -15.36 -10.92
C TYR A 218 -6.19 -14.98 -10.72
N THR A 219 -6.63 -15.00 -9.46
CA THR A 219 -8.03 -14.75 -9.12
C THR A 219 -8.23 -13.27 -8.85
N LEU A 220 -9.12 -12.62 -9.60
CA LEU A 220 -9.47 -11.22 -9.39
C LEU A 220 -10.77 -11.12 -8.57
N PRO A 221 -10.90 -10.12 -7.67
CA PRO A 221 -12.09 -9.92 -6.87
C PRO A 221 -13.32 -9.54 -7.72
N SER A 222 -13.10 -9.03 -8.93
CA SER A 222 -14.15 -8.75 -9.92
C SER A 222 -13.57 -8.76 -11.34
N ASN A 223 -14.44 -8.76 -12.36
CA ASN A 223 -14.00 -8.64 -13.76
C ASN A 223 -13.28 -7.30 -14.06
N ARG A 224 -13.51 -6.28 -13.23
CA ARG A 224 -12.94 -4.93 -13.38
C ARG A 224 -12.49 -4.42 -12.04
N CYS A 225 -11.20 -4.55 -11.78
CA CYS A 225 -10.57 -3.99 -10.61
C CYS A 225 -10.16 -2.56 -10.95
N VAL A 226 -11.12 -1.64 -10.86
CA VAL A 226 -10.88 -0.21 -11.10
C VAL A 226 -10.17 0.37 -9.88
N LYS A 227 -9.20 1.25 -10.13
CA LYS A 227 -8.35 1.95 -9.16
C LYS A 227 -7.59 0.97 -8.26
N CYS A 228 -6.97 -0.06 -8.84
CA CYS A 228 -6.09 -1.00 -8.11
C CYS A 228 -4.97 -0.27 -7.40
N VAL A 229 -4.37 0.70 -8.08
CA VAL A 229 -3.36 1.58 -7.53
C VAL A 229 -3.76 3.00 -7.89
N VAL A 230 -3.79 3.88 -6.90
CA VAL A 230 -4.07 5.31 -7.09
C VAL A 230 -2.90 6.10 -6.53
N LEU A 231 -2.14 6.67 -7.44
CA LEU A 231 -1.07 7.63 -7.21
C LEU A 231 -1.54 9.00 -7.72
N ASP A 232 -0.80 10.06 -7.41
CA ASP A 232 -1.17 11.42 -7.80
C ASP A 232 -1.12 11.62 -9.34
N ASN A 233 -0.23 10.88 -10.02
CA ASN A 233 0.00 10.95 -11.46
C ASN A 233 -0.44 9.71 -12.23
N ILE A 234 -0.68 8.58 -11.56
CA ILE A 234 -0.95 7.29 -12.20
C ILE A 234 -2.10 6.59 -11.48
N GLU A 235 -3.13 6.22 -12.22
CA GLU A 235 -4.14 5.25 -11.79
C GLU A 235 -3.93 3.94 -12.57
N ILE A 236 -3.99 2.80 -11.89
CA ILE A 236 -3.84 1.48 -12.51
C ILE A 236 -5.12 0.69 -12.31
N ASP A 237 -5.71 0.26 -13.42
CA ASP A 237 -6.90 -0.59 -13.47
C ASP A 237 -6.55 -1.96 -14.07
N ILE A 238 -7.28 -3.00 -13.66
CA ILE A 238 -7.10 -4.36 -14.19
C ILE A 238 -8.43 -4.89 -14.70
N PHE A 239 -8.43 -5.28 -15.98
CA PHE A 239 -9.57 -5.85 -16.69
C PHE A 239 -9.28 -7.31 -17.03
N GLY A 240 -10.04 -8.23 -16.43
CA GLY A 240 -9.95 -9.65 -16.70
C GLY A 240 -11.34 -10.29 -16.67
N GLN A 241 -11.50 -11.45 -17.28
CA GLN A 241 -12.78 -12.14 -17.30
C GLN A 241 -12.80 -13.25 -16.24
N ILE A 242 -13.49 -13.03 -15.11
CA ILE A 242 -13.69 -14.04 -14.04
C ILE A 242 -15.09 -14.64 -14.12
N PHE A 243 -16.12 -13.80 -14.05
CA PHE A 243 -17.53 -14.20 -14.02
C PHE A 243 -18.22 -13.86 -15.35
N LYS A 244 -18.53 -14.87 -16.17
CA LYS A 244 -19.20 -14.65 -17.46
C LYS A 244 -20.65 -14.17 -17.29
N TYR A 245 -21.29 -14.61 -16.22
CA TYR A 245 -22.71 -14.37 -15.92
C TYR A 245 -22.89 -13.54 -14.65
N LYS A 246 -24.02 -12.85 -14.54
CA LYS A 246 -24.39 -12.16 -13.29
C LYS A 246 -24.87 -13.18 -12.25
N GLU A 247 -24.36 -13.05 -11.02
CA GLU A 247 -24.86 -13.79 -9.86
C GLU A 247 -25.72 -12.88 -8.96
N HIS A 248 -26.91 -13.36 -8.60
CA HIS A 248 -27.76 -12.75 -7.58
C HIS A 248 -28.38 -13.85 -6.72
N GLY A 249 -28.02 -13.93 -5.43
CA GLY A 249 -28.64 -14.85 -4.49
C GLY A 249 -28.44 -16.35 -4.79
N GLY A 250 -27.34 -16.74 -5.44
CA GLY A 250 -27.00 -18.15 -5.70
C GLY A 250 -27.66 -18.77 -6.94
N MET A 251 -28.36 -17.99 -7.77
CA MET A 251 -28.83 -18.42 -9.08
C MET A 251 -28.09 -17.67 -10.19
N GLU A 252 -27.34 -18.41 -11.03
CA GLU A 252 -26.74 -17.87 -12.26
C GLU A 252 -27.84 -17.50 -13.27
N GLN A 253 -27.86 -16.23 -13.72
CA GLN A 253 -28.70 -15.83 -14.85
C GLN A 253 -27.93 -15.94 -16.17
N LYS A 254 -28.63 -16.14 -17.30
CA LYS A 254 -28.04 -16.19 -18.66
C LYS A 254 -27.53 -14.82 -19.18
N GLU A 255 -27.54 -13.76 -18.38
CA GLU A 255 -27.12 -12.41 -18.81
C GLU A 255 -25.60 -12.24 -18.67
N LEU A 256 -24.93 -11.92 -19.77
CA LEU A 256 -23.47 -11.74 -19.80
C LEU A 256 -23.02 -10.46 -19.10
N VAL A 257 -21.95 -10.54 -18.30
CA VAL A 257 -21.29 -9.36 -17.72
C VAL A 257 -20.28 -8.83 -18.73
N TRP A 258 -20.63 -7.76 -19.44
CA TRP A 258 -19.80 -7.23 -20.52
C TRP A 258 -18.48 -6.66 -19.98
N ASN A 259 -17.35 -7.16 -20.48
CA ASN A 259 -16.04 -6.63 -20.13
C ASN A 259 -15.27 -6.20 -21.38
N ARG A 260 -15.39 -4.92 -21.74
CA ARG A 260 -14.88 -4.39 -23.01
C ARG A 260 -13.78 -3.38 -22.79
N VAL A 261 -12.69 -3.55 -23.53
CA VAL A 261 -11.59 -2.60 -23.65
C VAL A 261 -11.50 -2.08 -25.08
N VAL A 262 -10.96 -0.88 -25.27
CA VAL A 262 -10.74 -0.36 -26.61
C VAL A 262 -9.51 -1.04 -27.22
N GLY A 263 -9.67 -1.59 -28.43
CA GLY A 263 -8.61 -2.26 -29.15
C GLY A 263 -7.68 -1.27 -29.88
N PRO A 264 -6.50 -1.74 -30.31
CA PRO A 264 -5.53 -0.92 -31.03
C PRO A 264 -6.08 -0.40 -32.36
N ASN A 265 -5.43 0.65 -32.90
CA ASN A 265 -5.77 1.29 -34.17
C ASN A 265 -7.19 1.89 -34.20
N SER A 266 -7.76 2.15 -33.03
CA SER A 266 -9.07 2.80 -32.87
C SER A 266 -8.93 4.31 -32.77
N SER A 267 -9.78 5.05 -33.47
CA SER A 267 -9.85 6.51 -33.43
C SER A 267 -11.19 6.97 -32.87
N PHE A 268 -11.17 7.95 -31.98
CA PHE A 268 -12.39 8.60 -31.49
C PHE A 268 -12.24 10.12 -31.42
N ARG A 269 -13.37 10.82 -31.32
CA ARG A 269 -13.41 12.28 -31.33
C ARG A 269 -14.00 12.79 -30.03
N GLU A 270 -13.33 13.77 -29.45
CA GLU A 270 -13.80 14.50 -28.28
C GLU A 270 -13.80 15.99 -28.61
N THR A 271 -14.70 16.74 -27.97
CA THR A 271 -14.75 18.20 -28.09
C THR A 271 -14.22 18.78 -26.78
N LYS A 272 -13.06 19.43 -26.83
CA LYS A 272 -12.45 20.13 -25.70
C LYS A 272 -12.25 21.59 -26.07
N ASN A 273 -12.69 22.53 -25.23
CA ASN A 273 -12.59 23.97 -25.47
C ASN A 273 -13.12 24.41 -26.86
N ASN A 274 -14.27 23.88 -27.29
CA ASN A 274 -14.87 24.10 -28.61
C ASN A 274 -14.00 23.69 -29.82
N LYS A 275 -12.90 22.97 -29.61
CA LYS A 275 -12.11 22.33 -30.66
C LYS A 275 -12.39 20.84 -30.67
N ARG A 276 -12.56 20.28 -31.87
CA ARG A 276 -12.79 18.85 -32.07
C ARG A 276 -11.44 18.17 -32.28
N GLU A 277 -11.03 17.35 -31.32
CA GLU A 277 -9.78 16.61 -31.36
C GLU A 277 -10.07 15.15 -31.73
N THR A 278 -9.19 14.55 -32.53
CA THR A 278 -9.25 13.12 -32.84
C THR A 278 -8.12 12.43 -32.09
N LEU A 279 -8.49 11.54 -31.17
CA LEU A 279 -7.56 10.78 -30.35
C LEU A 279 -7.48 9.34 -30.88
N LYS A 280 -6.33 8.69 -30.68
CA LYS A 280 -6.03 7.37 -31.25
C LYS A 280 -5.47 6.41 -30.21
N TYR A 281 -5.81 5.13 -30.36
CA TYR A 281 -5.09 4.03 -29.73
C TYR A 281 -4.05 3.51 -30.71
N GLU A 282 -2.81 3.42 -30.26
CA GLU A 282 -1.67 3.10 -31.13
C GLU A 282 -0.88 1.95 -30.52
N THR A 283 -0.55 0.93 -31.31
CA THR A 283 0.32 -0.17 -30.85
C THR A 283 1.73 0.36 -30.62
N ILE A 284 2.33 0.01 -29.49
CA ILE A 284 3.72 0.40 -29.17
C ILE A 284 4.71 -0.69 -29.61
N ASN A 285 4.32 -1.96 -29.49
CA ASN A 285 5.10 -3.11 -29.97
C ASN A 285 4.28 -3.95 -30.96
N ASP A 286 4.80 -5.13 -31.34
CA ASP A 286 4.13 -6.07 -32.25
C ASP A 286 2.96 -6.81 -31.58
N TRP A 287 2.07 -6.05 -30.93
CA TRP A 287 0.96 -6.50 -30.09
C TRP A 287 0.18 -7.66 -30.72
N ALA A 288 -0.08 -7.62 -32.02
CA ALA A 288 -0.91 -8.61 -32.69
C ALA A 288 -0.28 -10.01 -32.66
N ASN A 289 1.04 -10.10 -32.78
CA ASN A 289 1.79 -11.35 -32.90
C ASN A 289 2.46 -11.79 -31.59
N MET A 290 2.29 -11.03 -30.51
CA MET A 290 2.83 -11.41 -29.20
C MET A 290 2.22 -12.75 -28.75
N THR A 291 3.09 -13.66 -28.32
CA THR A 291 2.76 -14.95 -27.71
C THR A 291 3.48 -15.05 -26.36
N HIS A 292 3.23 -16.11 -25.60
CA HIS A 292 3.89 -16.39 -24.32
C HIS A 292 3.89 -15.17 -23.39
N LEU A 293 2.73 -14.51 -23.30
CA LEU A 293 2.61 -13.28 -22.54
C LEU A 293 2.97 -13.51 -21.09
N ALA A 294 3.56 -12.48 -20.46
CA ALA A 294 3.86 -12.51 -19.04
C ALA A 294 2.59 -12.76 -18.22
N SER A 295 2.77 -13.40 -17.07
CA SER A 295 1.69 -13.63 -16.11
C SER A 295 1.38 -12.35 -15.34
N LEU A 296 0.09 -12.09 -15.12
CA LEU A 296 -0.39 -11.02 -14.25
C LEU A 296 0.17 -11.19 -12.84
N ARG A 297 0.25 -12.43 -12.35
CA ARG A 297 0.84 -12.72 -11.04
C ARG A 297 2.30 -12.27 -10.99
N GLU A 298 3.10 -12.61 -12.00
CA GLU A 298 4.52 -12.20 -12.08
C GLU A 298 4.67 -10.67 -12.09
N ILE A 299 3.82 -9.98 -12.86
CA ILE A 299 3.80 -8.51 -12.93
C ILE A 299 3.44 -7.90 -11.56
N LEU A 300 2.31 -8.30 -10.96
CA LEU A 300 1.86 -7.76 -9.68
C LEU A 300 2.79 -8.12 -8.52
N ASP A 301 3.36 -9.32 -8.52
CA ASP A 301 4.37 -9.74 -7.56
C ASP A 301 5.60 -8.85 -7.63
N SER A 302 6.06 -8.47 -8.83
CA SER A 302 7.20 -7.56 -9.00
C SER A 302 6.94 -6.18 -8.39
N TRP A 303 5.68 -5.75 -8.40
CA TRP A 303 5.23 -4.49 -7.79
C TRP A 303 4.91 -4.61 -6.30
N ASN A 304 5.01 -5.82 -5.72
CA ASN A 304 4.53 -6.15 -4.39
C ASN A 304 3.02 -5.94 -4.19
N VAL A 305 2.23 -5.97 -5.25
CA VAL A 305 0.78 -5.82 -5.23
C VAL A 305 0.13 -7.19 -5.14
N ASP A 306 -0.88 -7.33 -4.30
CA ASP A 306 -1.60 -8.60 -4.11
C ASP A 306 -3.09 -8.37 -3.92
N ILE A 307 -3.87 -8.63 -4.96
CA ILE A 307 -5.31 -8.33 -5.01
C ILE A 307 -6.20 -9.58 -4.98
N GLU A 308 -5.65 -10.77 -4.69
CA GLU A 308 -6.40 -12.04 -4.54
C GLU A 308 -7.36 -12.09 -3.33
N ILE A 309 -7.55 -10.98 -2.63
CA ILE A 309 -8.38 -10.88 -1.43
C ILE A 309 -9.86 -10.59 -1.77
N SER A 310 -10.73 -10.66 -0.76
CA SER A 310 -12.15 -10.30 -0.96
C SER A 310 -12.30 -8.87 -1.47
N PHE A 311 -13.36 -8.58 -2.24
CA PHE A 311 -13.58 -7.23 -2.77
C PHE A 311 -13.62 -6.16 -1.66
N LYS A 312 -14.17 -6.51 -0.48
CA LYS A 312 -14.19 -5.61 0.68
C LYS A 312 -12.79 -5.31 1.20
N ASP A 313 -11.98 -6.34 1.43
CA ASP A 313 -10.61 -6.18 1.93
C ASP A 313 -9.73 -5.44 0.90
N TYR A 314 -9.96 -5.69 -0.39
CA TYR A 314 -9.34 -4.96 -1.48
C TYR A 314 -9.64 -3.46 -1.40
N VAL A 315 -10.91 -3.07 -1.27
CA VAL A 315 -11.30 -1.65 -1.14
C VAL A 315 -10.64 -1.02 0.10
N ASP A 316 -10.61 -1.72 1.23
CA ASP A 316 -9.98 -1.22 2.46
C ASP A 316 -8.47 -1.01 2.28
N LYS A 317 -7.76 -1.94 1.63
CA LYS A 317 -6.32 -1.80 1.34
C LYS A 317 -6.01 -0.69 0.34
N VAL A 318 -6.84 -0.51 -0.67
CA VAL A 318 -6.74 0.61 -1.63
C VAL A 318 -6.91 1.94 -0.88
N ASN A 319 -7.90 2.05 0.00
CA ASN A 319 -8.13 3.26 0.80
C ASN A 319 -6.96 3.57 1.74
N MET A 320 -6.29 2.55 2.27
CA MET A 320 -5.08 2.70 3.09
C MET A 320 -3.79 2.91 2.26
N ARG A 321 -3.89 2.99 0.93
CA ARG A 321 -2.78 3.08 -0.04
C ARG A 321 -1.75 1.93 0.09
N GLU A 322 -2.12 0.77 0.64
CA GLU A 322 -1.17 -0.34 0.87
C GLU A 322 -0.51 -0.85 -0.43
N PHE A 323 -1.21 -0.76 -1.56
CA PHE A 323 -0.71 -1.18 -2.87
C PHE A 323 0.20 -0.14 -3.56
N GLY A 324 0.08 1.14 -3.20
CA GLY A 324 0.81 2.25 -3.83
C GLY A 324 2.19 2.54 -3.23
N TRP A 325 2.59 1.88 -2.14
CA TRP A 325 3.83 2.22 -1.41
C TRP A 325 5.14 1.91 -2.16
N LYS A 326 5.06 1.28 -3.35
CA LYS A 326 6.24 0.80 -4.09
C LYS A 326 6.30 1.30 -5.51
N ILE A 327 5.18 1.70 -6.09
CA ILE A 327 5.16 2.32 -7.41
C ILE A 327 5.32 3.82 -7.18
N THR A 328 6.27 4.43 -7.88
CA THR A 328 6.52 5.87 -7.79
C THR A 328 5.59 6.65 -8.71
N GLU A 329 5.37 7.94 -8.42
CA GLU A 329 4.66 8.88 -9.32
C GLU A 329 5.28 8.99 -10.73
N GLU A 330 6.53 8.59 -10.89
CA GLU A 330 7.24 8.57 -12.19
C GLU A 330 7.05 7.26 -12.97
N GLY A 331 6.28 6.30 -12.48
CA GLY A 331 6.06 5.02 -13.17
C GLY A 331 7.23 4.04 -13.03
N THR A 332 7.87 3.99 -11.86
CA THR A 332 8.97 3.05 -11.56
C THR A 332 8.68 2.28 -10.27
N ILE A 333 9.42 1.19 -10.03
CA ILE A 333 9.37 0.43 -8.78
C ILE A 333 10.48 0.91 -7.86
N ASP A 334 10.11 1.27 -6.64
CA ASP A 334 11.03 1.64 -5.59
C ASP A 334 12.08 0.54 -5.35
N LYS A 335 13.35 0.95 -5.34
CA LYS A 335 14.44 0.07 -4.90
C LYS A 335 14.34 -0.16 -3.40
N MET A 336 14.65 -1.39 -3.00
CA MET A 336 14.70 -1.76 -1.59
C MET A 336 15.94 -1.17 -0.94
N ASN A 337 15.76 -0.53 0.21
CA ASN A 337 16.88 -0.05 1.01
C ASN A 337 17.47 -1.18 1.86
N ASP A 338 18.72 -1.01 2.30
CA ASP A 338 19.47 -2.04 3.02
C ASP A 338 18.85 -2.38 4.37
N GLU A 339 18.24 -1.41 5.06
CA GLU A 339 17.55 -1.64 6.34
C GLU A 339 16.36 -2.58 6.19
N ILE A 340 15.50 -2.35 5.19
CA ILE A 340 14.35 -3.21 4.89
C ILE A 340 14.83 -4.58 4.37
N ALA A 341 15.89 -4.61 3.54
CA ALA A 341 16.46 -5.85 3.03
C ALA A 341 16.98 -6.73 4.18
N GLN A 342 17.74 -6.15 5.11
CA GLN A 342 18.25 -6.86 6.29
C GLN A 342 17.11 -7.36 7.17
N ALA A 343 16.11 -6.52 7.47
CA ALA A 343 14.96 -6.94 8.26
C ALA A 343 14.25 -8.15 7.61
N ARG A 344 14.16 -8.19 6.28
CA ARG A 344 13.56 -9.33 5.58
C ARG A 344 14.38 -10.60 5.72
N VAL A 345 15.68 -10.51 5.49
CA VAL A 345 16.62 -11.64 5.68
C VAL A 345 16.54 -12.19 7.10
N ASN A 346 16.46 -11.32 8.11
CA ASN A 346 16.33 -11.71 9.52
C ASN A 346 14.99 -12.41 9.84
N GLY A 347 13.95 -12.10 9.06
CA GLY A 347 12.63 -12.71 9.19
C GLY A 347 12.50 -14.10 8.55
N LEU A 348 13.41 -14.47 7.65
CA LEU A 348 13.40 -15.77 6.94
C LEU A 348 13.94 -16.91 7.83
N LYS A 349 13.20 -17.19 8.90
CA LYS A 349 13.51 -18.24 9.88
C LYS A 349 12.25 -19.00 10.26
N ASN A 350 12.42 -20.26 10.66
CA ASN A 350 11.36 -21.18 11.07
C ASN A 350 10.30 -21.44 9.99
N LEU A 351 10.68 -21.33 8.71
CA LEU A 351 9.80 -21.64 7.58
C LEU A 351 9.94 -23.12 7.17
N GLU A 352 8.85 -23.73 6.72
CA GLU A 352 8.89 -24.99 5.98
C GLU A 352 8.90 -24.68 4.48
N ILE A 353 9.94 -25.16 3.78
CA ILE A 353 10.21 -24.75 2.39
C ILE A 353 10.07 -25.94 1.43
N HIS A 354 9.23 -25.73 0.43
CA HIS A 354 8.79 -26.72 -0.54
C HIS A 354 9.48 -26.51 -1.89
N ASN A 355 9.52 -27.57 -2.70
CA ASN A 355 10.15 -27.51 -4.03
C ASN A 355 9.26 -26.80 -5.05
N TYR A 356 7.99 -27.22 -5.12
CA TYR A 356 7.08 -26.79 -6.16
C TYR A 356 6.45 -25.45 -5.81
N PRO A 357 6.30 -24.55 -6.80
CA PRO A 357 5.63 -23.28 -6.57
C PRO A 357 4.14 -23.52 -6.32
N GLN A 358 3.69 -23.16 -5.13
CA GLN A 358 2.28 -22.95 -4.78
C GLN A 358 2.04 -21.45 -4.58
N PRO A 359 0.78 -20.99 -4.59
CA PRO A 359 0.45 -19.65 -4.14
C PRO A 359 1.10 -19.36 -2.77
N ILE A 360 1.76 -18.21 -2.65
CA ILE A 360 2.63 -17.89 -1.51
C ILE A 360 1.87 -17.93 -0.18
N TYR A 361 0.56 -17.73 -0.16
CA TYR A 361 -0.22 -17.83 1.08
C TYR A 361 -0.39 -19.27 1.59
N MET A 362 -0.22 -20.29 0.73
CA MET A 362 -0.32 -21.71 1.12
C MET A 362 1.02 -22.27 1.59
N GLU A 363 2.05 -22.17 0.75
CA GLU A 363 3.37 -22.74 1.02
C GLU A 363 4.49 -21.82 0.54
N VAL A 364 5.63 -21.86 1.24
CA VAL A 364 6.83 -21.14 0.81
C VAL A 364 7.65 -22.03 -0.12
N SER A 365 7.79 -21.61 -1.37
CA SER A 365 8.65 -22.32 -2.32
C SER A 365 10.11 -21.88 -2.23
N LEU A 366 11.03 -22.78 -2.56
CA LEU A 366 12.46 -22.46 -2.64
C LEU A 366 12.74 -21.38 -3.71
N LEU A 367 12.01 -21.44 -4.83
CA LEU A 367 12.11 -20.48 -5.93
C LEU A 367 11.74 -19.06 -5.48
N SER A 368 10.64 -18.89 -4.74
CA SER A 368 10.21 -17.57 -4.29
C SER A 368 11.20 -16.92 -3.32
N ILE A 369 11.83 -17.71 -2.44
CA ILE A 369 12.91 -17.21 -1.57
C ILE A 369 14.11 -16.76 -2.41
N PHE A 370 14.57 -17.57 -3.36
CA PHE A 370 15.70 -17.22 -4.20
C PHE A 370 15.45 -15.99 -5.06
N SER A 371 14.29 -15.90 -5.72
CA SER A 371 13.83 -14.70 -6.43
C SER A 371 13.90 -13.46 -5.54
N GLY A 372 13.49 -13.61 -4.28
CA GLY A 372 13.60 -12.58 -3.26
C GLY A 372 15.03 -12.16 -2.96
N LEU A 373 15.89 -13.12 -2.64
CA LEU A 373 17.26 -12.84 -2.21
C LEU A 373 18.14 -12.32 -3.35
N TYR A 374 18.02 -12.88 -4.56
CA TYR A 374 18.79 -12.40 -5.71
C TYR A 374 18.43 -10.98 -6.12
N GLY A 375 17.20 -10.54 -5.87
CA GLY A 375 16.79 -9.16 -6.08
C GLY A 375 17.38 -8.15 -5.07
N ILE A 376 18.00 -8.60 -3.98
CA ILE A 376 18.67 -7.71 -3.03
C ILE A 376 20.00 -7.26 -3.66
N THR A 377 20.15 -5.94 -3.81
CA THR A 377 21.34 -5.33 -4.42
C THR A 377 22.57 -5.41 -3.52
N ASN A 378 22.40 -5.32 -2.20
CA ASN A 378 23.51 -5.44 -1.25
C ASN A 378 23.97 -6.90 -1.16
N GLU A 379 25.20 -7.16 -1.63
CA GLU A 379 25.74 -8.51 -1.73
C GLU A 379 25.95 -9.19 -0.38
N GLN A 380 26.29 -8.43 0.67
CA GLN A 380 26.51 -8.98 2.01
C GLN A 380 25.20 -9.48 2.61
N ILE A 381 24.14 -8.66 2.52
CA ILE A 381 22.79 -9.01 2.99
C ILE A 381 22.27 -10.23 2.20
N ARG A 382 22.46 -10.22 0.88
CA ARG A 382 22.08 -11.35 0.02
C ARG A 382 22.81 -12.63 0.43
N ALA A 383 24.13 -12.59 0.61
CA ALA A 383 24.92 -13.76 0.99
C ALA A 383 24.51 -14.32 2.36
N GLU A 384 24.23 -13.44 3.33
CA GLU A 384 23.67 -13.82 4.63
C GLU A 384 22.31 -14.52 4.46
N GLY A 385 21.41 -13.93 3.68
CA GLY A 385 20.11 -14.52 3.37
C GLY A 385 20.22 -15.91 2.75
N MET A 386 21.13 -16.12 1.80
CA MET A 386 21.36 -17.42 1.17
C MET A 386 21.83 -18.47 2.20
N LYS A 387 22.73 -18.09 3.11
CA LYS A 387 23.19 -18.96 4.20
C LYS A 387 22.04 -19.31 5.17
N ASN A 388 21.20 -18.33 5.47
CA ASN A 388 20.10 -18.47 6.42
C ASN A 388 19.04 -19.49 5.95
N ILE A 389 18.87 -19.71 4.64
CA ILE A 389 17.90 -20.67 4.09
C ILE A 389 18.05 -22.03 4.76
N ARG A 390 19.23 -22.66 4.69
CA ARG A 390 19.47 -23.99 5.26
C ARG A 390 19.72 -23.96 6.77
N GLN A 391 20.18 -22.84 7.30
CA GLN A 391 20.56 -22.73 8.71
C GLN A 391 19.35 -22.60 9.64
N TYR A 392 18.33 -21.87 9.23
CA TYR A 392 17.20 -21.49 10.10
C TYR A 392 15.84 -21.99 9.62
N ASN A 393 15.77 -22.72 8.51
CA ASN A 393 14.51 -23.20 7.94
C ASN A 393 14.58 -24.71 7.67
N LYS A 394 13.40 -25.32 7.53
CA LYS A 394 13.25 -26.75 7.26
C LYS A 394 12.91 -26.95 5.79
N LEU A 395 13.81 -27.58 5.03
CA LEU A 395 13.59 -27.91 3.63
C LEU A 395 12.98 -29.30 3.52
N THR A 396 11.98 -29.45 2.66
CA THR A 396 11.48 -30.77 2.26
C THR A 396 12.55 -31.54 1.47
N PRO A 397 12.56 -32.89 1.46
CA PRO A 397 13.57 -33.67 0.73
C PRO A 397 13.66 -33.33 -0.76
N ASN A 398 12.51 -33.07 -1.40
CA ASN A 398 12.45 -32.64 -2.79
C ASN A 398 13.00 -31.22 -2.99
N ALA A 399 12.80 -30.32 -2.04
CA ALA A 399 13.37 -28.97 -2.12
C ALA A 399 14.89 -29.00 -1.96
N GLU A 400 15.39 -29.86 -1.07
CA GLU A 400 16.83 -30.05 -0.87
C GLU A 400 17.49 -30.63 -2.15
N LYS A 401 16.87 -31.64 -2.76
CA LYS A 401 17.36 -32.25 -4.01
C LYS A 401 17.44 -31.24 -5.17
N ASN A 402 16.51 -30.30 -5.24
CA ASN A 402 16.39 -29.34 -6.34
C ASN A 402 16.98 -27.95 -6.02
N TYR A 403 17.70 -27.82 -4.91
CA TYR A 403 18.20 -26.53 -4.40
C TYR A 403 18.96 -25.72 -5.45
N GLY A 404 19.90 -26.34 -6.19
CA GLY A 404 20.69 -25.66 -7.21
C GLY A 404 19.87 -25.18 -8.41
N GLN A 405 18.89 -25.97 -8.86
CA GLN A 405 18.02 -25.59 -9.98
C GLN A 405 17.10 -24.43 -9.59
N ALA A 406 16.54 -24.45 -8.38
CA ALA A 406 15.71 -23.37 -7.86
C ALA A 406 16.52 -22.07 -7.66
N ALA A 407 17.78 -22.17 -7.22
CA ALA A 407 18.68 -21.02 -7.11
C ALA A 407 18.91 -20.36 -8.48
N PHE A 408 19.27 -21.15 -9.49
CA PHE A 408 19.48 -20.67 -10.85
C PHE A 408 18.22 -20.04 -11.47
N ASN A 409 17.06 -20.65 -11.23
CA ASN A 409 15.79 -20.12 -11.73
C ASN A 409 15.41 -18.81 -11.01
N GLY A 410 15.65 -18.70 -9.70
CA GLY A 410 15.38 -17.50 -8.93
C GLY A 410 16.27 -16.33 -9.32
N GLU A 411 17.53 -16.58 -9.65
CA GLU A 411 18.47 -15.56 -10.16
C GLU A 411 17.97 -14.92 -11.46
N ARG A 412 17.30 -15.69 -12.32
CA ARG A 412 16.70 -15.20 -13.57
C ARG A 412 15.39 -14.43 -13.36
N LYS A 413 14.77 -14.57 -12.18
CA LYS A 413 13.47 -13.98 -11.83
C LYS A 413 13.57 -13.18 -10.54
N GLN A 414 14.41 -12.15 -10.56
CA GLN A 414 14.67 -11.33 -9.38
C GLN A 414 13.43 -10.51 -9.01
N ASN A 415 13.00 -10.65 -7.77
CA ASN A 415 11.91 -9.87 -7.20
C ASN A 415 12.09 -9.79 -5.68
N PRO A 416 12.81 -8.80 -5.16
CA PRO A 416 13.13 -8.78 -3.74
C PRO A 416 11.89 -8.49 -2.87
N TRP A 417 10.85 -7.92 -3.44
CA TRP A 417 9.63 -7.61 -2.71
C TRP A 417 8.80 -8.83 -2.35
N ILE A 418 8.99 -9.96 -3.03
CA ILE A 418 8.33 -11.23 -2.70
C ILE A 418 8.59 -11.68 -1.25
N LEU A 419 9.76 -11.32 -0.68
CA LEU A 419 10.09 -11.60 0.72
C LEU A 419 9.09 -10.95 1.69
N THR A 420 8.52 -9.80 1.32
CA THR A 420 7.45 -9.15 2.10
C THR A 420 6.23 -10.05 2.21
N LYS A 421 5.82 -10.65 1.09
CA LYS A 421 4.64 -11.52 1.02
C LYS A 421 4.87 -12.79 1.82
N ILE A 422 6.06 -13.40 1.68
CA ILE A 422 6.46 -14.57 2.47
C ILE A 422 6.33 -14.27 3.96
N LEU A 423 6.91 -13.17 4.45
CA LEU A 423 6.84 -12.81 5.87
C LEU A 423 5.42 -12.48 6.31
N ARG A 424 4.64 -11.78 5.47
CA ARG A 424 3.25 -11.44 5.79
C ARG A 424 2.38 -12.68 6.04
N TYR A 425 2.55 -13.73 5.23
CA TYR A 425 1.74 -14.94 5.33
C TYR A 425 2.29 -15.98 6.30
N HIS A 426 3.61 -16.18 6.32
CA HIS A 426 4.26 -17.27 7.06
C HIS A 426 5.00 -16.84 8.32
N ASN A 427 5.16 -15.53 8.53
CA ASN A 427 5.75 -14.96 9.74
C ASN A 427 5.03 -13.68 10.16
N LYS A 428 3.71 -13.79 10.34
CA LYS A 428 2.78 -12.65 10.49
C LYS A 428 3.15 -11.73 11.64
N ASP A 429 3.53 -12.28 12.79
CA ASP A 429 3.89 -11.47 13.97
C ASP A 429 5.13 -10.60 13.69
N TYR A 430 6.15 -11.18 13.06
CA TYR A 430 7.35 -10.44 12.65
C TYR A 430 7.02 -9.37 11.60
N TYR A 431 6.14 -9.69 10.65
CA TYR A 431 5.70 -8.74 9.64
C TYR A 431 5.01 -7.52 10.27
N GLU A 432 4.03 -7.74 11.16
CA GLU A 432 3.29 -6.65 11.80
C GLU A 432 4.15 -5.82 12.75
N GLN A 433 5.07 -6.45 13.50
CA GLN A 433 5.89 -5.75 14.49
C GLN A 433 7.13 -5.05 13.90
N THR A 434 7.71 -5.60 12.83
CA THR A 434 8.99 -5.11 12.28
C THR A 434 8.85 -4.57 10.86
N ILE A 435 8.33 -5.38 9.93
CA ILE A 435 8.34 -5.01 8.50
C ILE A 435 7.37 -3.87 8.20
N LYS A 436 6.13 -3.94 8.71
CA LYS A 436 5.09 -2.94 8.42
C LYS A 436 5.44 -1.54 8.95
N PRO A 437 5.95 -1.36 10.19
CA PRO A 437 6.44 -0.06 10.65
C PRO A 437 7.58 0.51 9.79
N LEU A 438 8.57 -0.31 9.42
CA LEU A 438 9.69 0.11 8.56
C LEU A 438 9.21 0.58 7.18
N LEU A 439 8.22 -0.11 6.59
CA LEU A 439 7.62 0.30 5.32
C LEU A 439 6.93 1.66 5.41
N LYS A 440 6.20 1.91 6.51
CA LYS A 440 5.53 3.18 6.77
C LYS A 440 6.54 4.32 6.98
N GLN A 441 7.57 4.09 7.78
CA GLN A 441 8.62 5.08 8.03
C GLN A 441 9.35 5.46 6.75
N ASN A 442 9.73 4.48 5.92
CA ASN A 442 10.40 4.75 4.65
C ASN A 442 9.55 5.61 3.69
N TYR A 443 8.23 5.39 3.66
CA TYR A 443 7.32 6.22 2.87
C TYR A 443 7.32 7.68 3.35
N GLU A 444 7.19 7.91 4.66
CA GLU A 444 7.20 9.27 5.23
C GLU A 444 8.54 9.98 5.02
N VAL A 445 9.66 9.28 5.20
CA VAL A 445 11.01 9.82 4.94
C VAL A 445 11.15 10.25 3.48
N LYS A 446 10.72 9.42 2.52
CA LYS A 446 10.76 9.78 1.10
C LYS A 446 9.89 10.99 0.77
N LYS A 447 8.70 11.05 1.36
CA LYS A 447 7.80 12.20 1.21
C LYS A 447 8.45 13.49 1.72
N GLN A 448 9.11 13.43 2.88
CA GLN A 448 9.86 14.56 3.44
C GLN A 448 11.08 14.92 2.60
N GLN A 449 11.83 13.92 2.10
CA GLN A 449 12.98 14.15 1.23
C GLN A 449 12.56 14.86 -0.06
N LYS A 450 11.46 14.43 -0.69
CA LYS A 450 10.91 15.11 -1.88
C LYS A 450 10.60 16.58 -1.60
N ILE A 451 9.98 16.88 -0.45
CA ILE A 451 9.71 18.26 -0.03
C ILE A 451 11.03 19.02 0.15
N SER A 452 12.03 18.42 0.80
CA SER A 452 13.35 19.02 0.99
C SER A 452 14.07 19.31 -0.33
N ASP A 453 14.05 18.39 -1.27
CA ASP A 453 14.70 18.53 -2.58
C ASP A 453 14.02 19.63 -3.40
N THR A 454 12.68 19.68 -3.39
CA THR A 454 11.91 20.77 -3.98
C THR A 454 12.24 22.11 -3.32
N VAL A 455 12.30 22.16 -1.99
CA VAL A 455 12.64 23.36 -1.22
C VAL A 455 14.01 23.92 -1.62
N GLN A 456 15.01 23.06 -1.87
CA GLN A 456 16.33 23.49 -2.33
C GLN A 456 16.33 24.09 -3.74
N GLN A 457 15.37 23.72 -4.58
CA GLN A 457 15.23 24.24 -5.95
C GLN A 457 14.40 25.53 -6.00
N ILE A 458 13.66 25.85 -4.93
CA ILE A 458 12.86 27.07 -4.86
C ILE A 458 13.79 28.27 -4.67
N GLU A 459 13.71 29.23 -5.60
CA GLU A 459 14.40 30.51 -5.45
C GLU A 459 13.87 31.26 -4.23
N ASN A 460 14.79 31.64 -3.33
CA ASN A 460 14.46 32.50 -2.20
C ASN A 460 14.11 33.89 -2.69
N HIS A 461 12.90 34.35 -2.34
CA HIS A 461 12.46 35.71 -2.62
C HIS A 461 12.36 36.50 -1.32
N GLU A 462 12.94 37.70 -1.29
CA GLU A 462 12.65 38.71 -0.28
C GLU A 462 11.43 39.55 -0.69
N ILE A 463 10.76 40.15 0.29
CA ILE A 463 9.66 41.07 -0.01
C ILE A 463 10.24 42.38 -0.55
N ASP A 464 10.04 42.65 -1.84
CA ASP A 464 10.32 43.95 -2.46
C ASP A 464 9.03 44.75 -2.62
N LEU A 465 8.98 45.97 -2.05
CA LEU A 465 7.84 46.86 -2.18
C LEU A 465 7.79 47.59 -3.54
N LYS A 466 8.88 47.61 -4.32
CA LYS A 466 8.89 48.23 -5.66
C LYS A 466 8.30 47.29 -6.71
N ASP A 467 8.50 45.99 -6.56
CA ASP A 467 7.82 44.98 -7.35
C ASP A 467 6.29 45.17 -7.26
N PRO A 468 5.54 45.29 -8.38
CA PRO A 468 4.10 45.45 -8.35
C PRO A 468 3.35 44.19 -7.91
N PHE A 469 3.99 43.02 -7.87
CA PHE A 469 3.34 41.74 -7.58
C PHE A 469 2.74 41.67 -6.17
N THR A 470 1.49 41.23 -6.08
CA THR A 470 0.68 41.14 -4.86
C THR A 470 -0.09 39.82 -4.79
N LEU A 471 -0.85 39.63 -3.70
CA LEU A 471 -1.75 38.50 -3.54
C LEU A 471 -2.82 38.40 -4.66
N ILE A 472 -3.22 39.52 -5.24
CA ILE A 472 -4.17 39.54 -6.38
C ILE A 472 -3.56 38.82 -7.58
N ASP A 473 -2.27 39.02 -7.84
CA ASP A 473 -1.57 38.37 -8.95
C ASP A 473 -1.50 36.85 -8.77
N VAL A 474 -1.32 36.37 -7.54
CA VAL A 474 -1.41 34.94 -7.20
C VAL A 474 -2.80 34.40 -7.52
N SER A 475 -3.85 35.12 -7.12
CA SER A 475 -5.23 34.74 -7.45
C SER A 475 -5.50 34.76 -8.96
N CYS A 476 -4.98 35.74 -9.69
CA CYS A 476 -5.10 35.81 -11.14
C CYS A 476 -4.34 34.68 -11.84
N LYS A 477 -3.16 34.30 -11.35
CA LYS A 477 -2.41 33.13 -11.85
C LYS A 477 -3.19 31.84 -11.64
N ALA A 478 -3.79 31.66 -10.45
CA ALA A 478 -4.62 30.51 -10.14
C ALA A 478 -5.84 30.42 -11.07
N LEU A 479 -6.57 31.53 -11.27
CA LEU A 479 -7.72 31.59 -12.18
C LEU A 479 -7.37 31.29 -13.64
N ASN A 480 -6.17 31.69 -14.07
CA ASN A 480 -5.68 31.45 -15.43
C ASN A 480 -5.00 30.07 -15.60
N GLY A 481 -5.03 29.21 -14.57
CA GLY A 481 -4.42 27.88 -14.61
C GLY A 481 -2.89 27.87 -14.67
N LYS A 482 -2.23 29.00 -14.38
CA LYS A 482 -0.77 29.17 -14.49
C LYS A 482 0.01 28.56 -13.31
N CYS A 483 -0.68 28.02 -12.31
CA CYS A 483 -0.05 27.35 -11.17
C CYS A 483 0.33 25.89 -11.45
N GLU A 484 -0.04 25.35 -12.62
CA GLU A 484 0.30 23.99 -13.08
C GLU A 484 -0.02 22.83 -12.09
N ASN A 485 -0.94 23.07 -11.13
CA ASN A 485 -1.21 22.17 -10.01
C ASN A 485 0.03 21.83 -9.14
N LYS A 486 1.04 22.71 -9.15
CA LYS A 486 2.29 22.57 -8.41
C LYS A 486 2.29 23.56 -7.24
N LEU A 487 2.21 23.03 -6.00
CA LEU A 487 2.22 23.86 -4.79
C LEU A 487 3.54 24.63 -4.64
N GLU A 488 4.65 24.12 -5.18
CA GLU A 488 5.96 24.78 -5.19
C GLU A 488 5.95 26.11 -5.96
N LEU A 489 5.28 26.20 -7.11
CA LEU A 489 5.15 27.43 -7.88
C LEU A 489 4.31 28.46 -7.13
N VAL A 490 3.27 28.01 -6.44
CA VAL A 490 2.45 28.87 -5.59
C VAL A 490 3.28 29.34 -4.39
N ALA A 491 4.07 28.47 -3.77
CA ALA A 491 4.95 28.85 -2.67
C ALA A 491 5.99 29.90 -3.09
N GLN A 492 6.61 29.76 -4.27
CA GLN A 492 7.50 30.77 -4.87
C GLN A 492 6.81 32.14 -4.99
N ASP A 493 5.59 32.16 -5.54
CA ASP A 493 4.81 33.38 -5.66
C ASP A 493 4.45 33.98 -4.29
N LEU A 494 4.08 33.13 -3.31
CA LEU A 494 3.78 33.58 -1.95
C LEU A 494 5.02 34.12 -1.23
N LEU A 495 6.23 33.59 -1.49
CA LEU A 495 7.46 34.05 -0.85
C LEU A 495 7.81 35.51 -1.16
N ARG A 496 7.36 36.02 -2.32
CA ARG A 496 7.50 37.42 -2.73
C ARG A 496 6.64 38.37 -1.91
N ILE A 497 5.62 37.84 -1.22
CA ILE A 497 4.60 38.66 -0.57
C ILE A 497 4.39 38.32 0.90
N ILE A 498 4.81 37.15 1.40
CA ILE A 498 4.58 36.70 2.77
C ILE A 498 5.91 36.30 3.45
N LYS A 499 6.05 36.72 4.72
CA LYS A 499 7.04 36.19 5.66
C LYS A 499 6.37 35.93 7.02
N VAL A 500 6.96 35.03 7.80
CA VAL A 500 6.43 34.59 9.09
C VAL A 500 7.50 34.79 10.15
N ILE A 501 7.10 35.34 11.29
CA ILE A 501 8.01 35.55 12.43
C ILE A 501 7.37 35.08 13.73
N PRO A 502 8.18 34.63 14.70
CA PRO A 502 7.71 34.39 16.05
C PRO A 502 7.33 35.71 16.72
N TYR A 503 6.20 35.73 17.43
CA TYR A 503 5.70 36.87 18.21
C TYR A 503 5.10 36.39 19.53
N GLN A 504 4.95 37.30 20.52
CA GLN A 504 4.70 36.97 21.94
C GLN A 504 3.64 35.89 22.23
N ASN A 505 2.61 35.73 21.38
CA ASN A 505 1.54 34.73 21.52
C ASN A 505 1.37 33.81 20.29
N GLY A 506 2.44 33.53 19.55
CA GLY A 506 2.43 32.62 18.40
C GLY A 506 3.17 33.18 17.21
N TRP A 507 2.51 33.18 16.04
CA TRP A 507 3.11 33.61 14.79
C TRP A 507 2.48 34.92 14.30
N CYS A 508 3.33 35.85 13.87
CA CYS A 508 2.91 37.04 13.15
C CYS A 508 3.25 36.88 11.67
N PHE A 509 2.26 37.14 10.82
CA PHE A 509 2.39 37.03 9.38
C PHE A 509 2.56 38.42 8.78
N ILE A 510 3.68 38.62 8.10
CA ILE A 510 4.00 39.83 7.36
C ILE A 510 3.52 39.63 5.94
N ILE A 511 2.70 40.55 5.42
CA ILE A 511 2.18 40.49 4.06
C ILE A 511 2.39 41.81 3.32
N LYS A 512 2.81 41.72 2.06
CA LYS A 512 2.85 42.84 1.11
C LYS A 512 1.47 43.06 0.49
N GLU A 513 0.92 44.25 0.68
CA GLU A 513 -0.38 44.64 0.12
C GLU A 513 -0.32 46.03 -0.50
N TYR A 514 -1.07 46.23 -1.58
CA TYR A 514 -1.22 47.53 -2.22
C TYR A 514 -2.11 48.44 -1.36
N ASP A 515 -1.59 49.61 -0.98
CA ASP A 515 -2.32 50.62 -0.23
C ASP A 515 -2.85 51.68 -1.18
N CYS A 516 -4.17 51.70 -1.39
CA CYS A 516 -4.83 52.61 -2.33
C CYS A 516 -4.73 54.09 -1.92
N ILE A 517 -4.55 54.39 -0.63
CA ILE A 517 -4.41 55.76 -0.13
C ILE A 517 -2.98 56.24 -0.42
N ALA A 518 -1.99 55.37 -0.20
CA ALA A 518 -0.59 55.71 -0.45
C ALA A 518 -0.17 55.56 -1.93
N GLY A 519 -0.97 54.89 -2.76
CA GLY A 519 -0.67 54.61 -4.16
C GLY A 519 0.53 53.68 -4.36
N LYS A 520 0.85 52.83 -3.37
CA LYS A 520 2.04 51.97 -3.39
C LYS A 520 1.88 50.73 -2.52
N ASN A 521 2.75 49.73 -2.73
CA ASN A 521 2.82 48.55 -1.89
C ASN A 521 3.38 48.88 -0.49
N THR A 522 2.78 48.25 0.53
CA THR A 522 3.15 48.43 1.93
C THR A 522 3.17 47.09 2.66
N ILE A 523 3.86 47.05 3.79
CA ILE A 523 3.85 45.89 4.69
C ILE A 523 2.66 46.02 5.65
N LYS A 524 1.87 44.96 5.78
CA LYS A 524 0.83 44.79 6.79
C LYS A 524 1.14 43.57 7.66
N TYR A 525 0.67 43.59 8.88
CA TYR A 525 0.84 42.51 9.85
C TYR A 525 -0.51 41.86 10.11
N LYS A 526 -0.55 40.53 10.04
CA LYS A 526 -1.77 39.73 10.22
C LYS A 526 -1.57 38.65 11.25
N ASN A 527 -2.66 38.33 11.94
CA ASN A 527 -2.74 37.12 12.75
C ASN A 527 -3.00 35.90 11.85
N LYS A 528 -2.87 34.70 12.43
CA LYS A 528 -3.07 33.44 11.72
C LYS A 528 -4.43 33.37 11.02
N THR A 529 -5.51 33.64 11.73
CA THR A 529 -6.88 33.52 11.19
C THR A 529 -7.09 34.41 9.97
N ALA A 530 -6.72 35.69 10.06
CA ALA A 530 -6.89 36.65 8.98
C ALA A 530 -6.13 36.25 7.71
N LEU A 531 -4.88 35.77 7.84
CA LEU A 531 -4.12 35.31 6.68
C LEU A 531 -4.69 34.00 6.12
N HIS A 532 -4.98 33.03 6.99
CA HIS A 532 -5.52 31.73 6.56
C HIS A 532 -6.83 31.89 5.81
N ASP A 533 -7.72 32.78 6.24
CA ASP A 533 -8.99 33.04 5.55
C ASP A 533 -8.77 33.66 4.17
N GLN A 534 -7.83 34.61 4.03
CA GLN A 534 -7.45 35.16 2.73
C GLN A 534 -6.89 34.09 1.79
N LEU A 535 -5.95 33.27 2.26
CA LEU A 535 -5.34 32.24 1.42
C LEU A 535 -6.33 31.11 1.08
N ARG A 536 -7.24 30.76 1.99
CA ARG A 536 -8.31 29.78 1.74
C ARG A 536 -9.31 30.27 0.68
N SER A 537 -9.48 31.58 0.53
CA SER A 537 -10.33 32.16 -0.52
C SER A 537 -9.75 31.96 -1.93
N ILE A 538 -8.42 31.79 -2.04
CA ILE A 538 -7.73 31.57 -3.32
C ILE A 538 -7.73 30.07 -3.61
N ARG A 539 -8.71 29.65 -4.40
CA ARG A 539 -8.82 28.27 -4.89
C ARG A 539 -7.84 28.07 -6.05
N LEU A 540 -6.99 27.06 -5.92
CA LEU A 540 -5.97 26.75 -6.91
C LEU A 540 -6.50 25.70 -7.90
N TRP A 541 -6.83 24.50 -7.41
CA TRP A 541 -7.43 23.43 -8.20
C TRP A 541 -8.29 22.50 -7.34
N GLN A 542 -8.98 21.59 -8.00
CA GLN A 542 -9.72 20.52 -7.36
C GLN A 542 -8.94 19.20 -7.50
N ASP A 543 -8.77 18.52 -6.38
CA ASP A 543 -8.18 17.19 -6.28
C ASP A 543 -9.21 16.23 -5.65
N GLY A 544 -9.84 15.42 -6.50
CA GLY A 544 -11.00 14.62 -6.14
C GLY A 544 -12.14 15.46 -5.55
N LYS A 545 -12.48 15.20 -4.28
CA LYS A 545 -13.49 15.97 -3.53
C LYS A 545 -12.92 17.15 -2.74
N LYS A 546 -11.59 17.27 -2.62
CA LYS A 546 -10.91 18.34 -1.87
C LYS A 546 -10.60 19.50 -2.82
N HIS A 547 -10.84 20.73 -2.37
CA HIS A 547 -10.30 21.91 -3.03
C HIS A 547 -8.93 22.24 -2.44
N ILE A 548 -7.93 22.31 -3.30
CA ILE A 548 -6.61 22.79 -2.94
C ILE A 548 -6.58 24.31 -3.09
N THR A 549 -6.04 24.97 -2.08
CA THR A 549 -6.07 26.42 -1.90
C THR A 549 -4.67 26.97 -1.60
N ALA A 550 -4.48 28.28 -1.69
CA ALA A 550 -3.17 28.87 -1.45
C ALA A 550 -2.62 28.61 -0.03
N ILE A 551 -3.50 28.30 0.94
CA ILE A 551 -3.06 27.94 2.30
C ILE A 551 -2.34 26.58 2.32
N ASP A 552 -2.73 25.63 1.47
CA ASP A 552 -2.05 24.32 1.39
C ASP A 552 -0.58 24.49 0.99
N ALA A 553 -0.26 25.49 0.13
CA ALA A 553 1.12 25.80 -0.25
C ALA A 553 1.94 26.38 0.91
N LEU A 554 1.35 27.33 1.66
CA LEU A 554 1.99 27.91 2.83
C LEU A 554 2.23 26.85 3.93
N GLU A 555 1.27 25.96 4.17
CA GLU A 555 1.40 24.90 5.19
C GLU A 555 2.43 23.83 4.78
N GLN A 556 2.45 23.43 3.51
CA GLN A 556 3.41 22.42 3.03
C GLN A 556 4.85 22.92 3.02
N TYR A 557 5.08 24.20 2.73
CA TYR A 557 6.41 24.80 2.60
C TYR A 557 6.69 25.86 3.69
N TYR A 558 6.07 25.70 4.86
CA TYR A 558 6.05 26.72 5.92
C TYR A 558 7.45 27.24 6.31
N SER A 559 8.44 26.35 6.38
CA SER A 559 9.82 26.67 6.75
C SER A 559 10.48 27.70 5.81
N LEU A 560 10.06 27.79 4.54
CA LEU A 560 10.59 28.79 3.60
C LEU A 560 10.17 30.22 3.97
N PHE A 561 9.07 30.37 4.69
CA PHE A 561 8.51 31.68 5.03
C PHE A 561 9.06 32.22 6.36
N GLU A 562 9.68 31.37 7.18
CA GLU A 562 10.11 31.70 8.53
C GLU A 562 11.32 32.64 8.56
N LYS A 563 11.27 33.61 9.47
CA LYS A 563 12.38 34.45 9.90
C LYS A 563 12.47 34.36 11.41
N ILE A 564 13.69 34.41 11.95
CA ILE A 564 14.02 34.30 13.38
C ILE A 564 13.43 35.46 14.18
N GLY A 565 13.22 36.62 13.53
CA GLY A 565 12.59 37.79 14.12
C GLY A 565 12.61 38.97 13.15
N MET A 566 12.38 40.18 13.68
CA MET A 566 12.43 41.42 12.90
C MET A 566 13.34 42.46 13.56
N LYS A 567 13.99 43.30 12.75
CA LYS A 567 14.73 44.50 13.17
C LYS A 567 14.44 45.65 12.21
N PHE A 568 14.72 46.88 12.63
CA PHE A 568 14.57 48.04 11.75
C PHE A 568 15.42 47.87 10.47
N THR A 569 16.71 47.58 10.62
CA THR A 569 17.62 47.16 9.55
C THR A 569 18.45 45.97 10.05
N SER A 570 18.71 44.99 9.19
CA SER A 570 19.52 43.81 9.51
C SER A 570 20.25 43.30 8.28
N ASN A 571 21.53 42.94 8.46
CA ASN A 571 22.33 42.22 7.45
C ASN A 571 22.21 40.70 7.60
N ASN A 572 21.58 40.21 8.67
CA ASN A 572 21.30 38.79 8.85
C ASN A 572 20.03 38.45 8.08
N GLU A 573 20.15 37.60 7.05
CA GLU A 573 19.05 37.13 6.20
C GLU A 573 17.95 36.40 6.97
N GLY A 574 18.28 35.79 8.11
CA GLY A 574 17.29 35.17 9.00
C GLY A 574 16.43 36.18 9.77
N ILE A 575 16.71 37.49 9.70
CA ILE A 575 15.94 38.54 10.38
C ILE A 575 15.26 39.42 9.32
N PHE A 576 13.95 39.60 9.46
CA PHE A 576 13.20 40.49 8.59
C PHE A 576 13.54 41.98 8.85
N SER A 577 13.93 42.70 7.80
CA SER A 577 14.16 44.16 7.87
C SER A 577 12.86 44.93 7.67
N ILE A 578 12.45 45.71 8.68
CA ILE A 578 11.24 46.54 8.63
C ILE A 578 11.44 47.75 7.71
N PHE A 579 12.66 48.30 7.68
CA PHE A 579 12.99 49.43 6.82
C PHE A 579 13.12 48.96 5.38
N GLN A 580 12.21 49.43 4.54
CA GLN A 580 12.09 49.06 3.13
C GLN A 580 12.40 50.26 2.20
N GLY A 581 13.18 51.22 2.71
CA GLY A 581 13.46 52.49 2.05
C GLY A 581 12.61 53.65 2.55
N PHE A 582 12.94 54.84 2.08
CA PHE A 582 12.28 56.08 2.49
C PHE A 582 10.93 56.26 1.78
N LYS A 583 10.03 57.04 2.40
CA LYS A 583 8.69 57.32 1.90
C LYS A 583 8.71 58.41 0.80
N TYR A 584 9.50 58.25 -0.26
CA TYR A 584 9.50 59.14 -1.43
C TYR A 584 9.21 58.37 -2.72
N MET A 585 8.75 59.09 -3.76
CA MET A 585 8.71 58.55 -5.12
C MET A 585 10.10 58.69 -5.72
N GLN A 586 10.70 57.58 -6.14
CA GLN A 586 11.95 57.60 -6.88
C GLN A 586 11.64 58.14 -8.29
N LEU A 587 12.39 59.15 -8.74
CA LEU A 587 12.30 59.68 -10.09
C LEU A 587 13.23 58.89 -11.01
N ASP A 588 12.86 58.78 -12.29
CA ASP A 588 13.67 58.09 -13.31
C ASP A 588 14.99 58.85 -13.59
N GLU A 589 14.93 60.18 -13.51
CA GLU A 589 16.07 61.07 -13.73
C GLU A 589 16.27 62.03 -12.55
N VAL A 590 17.52 62.46 -12.37
CA VAL A 590 17.90 63.44 -11.36
C VAL A 590 17.50 64.83 -11.83
N ASP A 591 16.58 65.47 -11.12
CA ASP A 591 16.18 66.86 -11.37
C ASP A 591 17.15 67.82 -10.66
N GLN A 592 18.23 68.17 -11.36
CA GLN A 592 19.27 69.06 -10.82
C GLN A 592 18.70 70.42 -10.39
N THR A 593 17.67 70.93 -11.06
CA THR A 593 17.02 72.20 -10.71
C THR A 593 16.42 72.17 -9.30
N LYS A 594 15.86 71.04 -8.87
CA LYS A 594 15.35 70.87 -7.50
C LYS A 594 16.47 70.70 -6.49
N ILE A 595 17.54 69.98 -6.85
CA ILE A 595 18.71 69.82 -6.01
C ILE A 595 19.37 71.17 -5.75
N ASP A 596 19.59 71.97 -6.80
CA ASP A 596 20.21 73.29 -6.70
C ASP A 596 19.39 74.24 -5.81
N LYS A 597 18.06 74.18 -5.87
CA LYS A 597 17.19 74.94 -4.95
C LYS A 597 17.39 74.56 -3.49
N PHE A 598 17.54 73.26 -3.20
CA PHE A 598 17.83 72.79 -1.84
C PHE A 598 19.24 73.22 -1.41
N LEU A 599 20.25 73.00 -2.25
CA LEU A 599 21.63 73.39 -1.95
C LEU A 599 21.75 74.91 -1.73
N GLY A 600 21.10 75.72 -2.57
CA GLY A 600 21.03 77.17 -2.41
C GLY A 600 20.34 77.60 -1.12
N LEU A 601 19.23 76.97 -0.72
CA LEU A 601 18.60 77.23 0.58
C LEU A 601 19.55 76.94 1.74
N VAL A 602 20.26 75.81 1.70
CA VAL A 602 21.22 75.44 2.75
C VAL A 602 22.39 76.42 2.78
N LYS A 603 22.92 76.81 1.62
CA LYS A 603 24.05 77.74 1.51
C LYS A 603 23.66 79.15 1.91
N ASP A 604 22.73 79.76 1.20
CA ASP A 604 22.46 81.19 1.27
C ASP A 604 21.66 81.54 2.54
N THR A 605 20.71 80.69 2.93
CA THR A 605 19.79 80.99 4.05
C THR A 605 20.23 80.34 5.34
N ILE A 606 20.46 79.02 5.36
CA ILE A 606 20.72 78.30 6.61
C ILE A 606 22.14 78.54 7.12
N SER A 607 23.13 78.46 6.23
CA SER A 607 24.53 78.67 6.59
C SER A 607 24.98 80.14 6.53
N ALA A 608 24.11 81.04 6.06
CA ALA A 608 24.43 82.45 5.80
C ALA A 608 25.75 82.62 5.01
N SER A 609 25.96 81.74 4.01
CA SER A 609 27.16 81.66 3.19
C SER A 609 28.47 81.33 3.93
N ASP A 610 28.44 80.83 5.17
CA ASP A 610 29.61 80.24 5.84
C ASP A 610 29.86 78.83 5.27
N GLU A 611 30.94 78.68 4.51
CA GLU A 611 31.30 77.43 3.83
C GLU A 611 31.52 76.25 4.79
N ARG A 612 32.03 76.48 6.01
CA ARG A 612 32.25 75.38 6.98
C ARG A 612 30.93 74.88 7.53
N VAL A 613 29.99 75.79 7.80
CA VAL A 613 28.64 75.46 8.26
C VAL A 613 27.85 74.77 7.14
N TYR A 614 27.94 75.28 5.92
CA TYR A 614 27.35 74.66 4.72
C TYR A 614 27.80 73.22 4.53
N GLU A 615 29.11 72.98 4.51
CA GLU A 615 29.69 71.65 4.36
C GLU A 615 29.27 70.71 5.50
N TYR A 616 29.28 71.19 6.75
CA TYR A 616 28.84 70.40 7.89
C TYR A 616 27.38 69.95 7.76
N ILE A 617 26.47 70.85 7.36
CA ILE A 617 25.04 70.52 7.19
C ILE A 617 24.86 69.48 6.08
N LEU A 618 25.54 69.64 4.94
CA LEU A 618 25.43 68.68 3.84
C LEU A 618 25.97 67.30 4.22
N ASN A 619 27.13 67.25 4.89
CA ASN A 619 27.70 66.01 5.38
C ASN A 619 26.81 65.34 6.44
N TRP A 620 26.17 66.13 7.30
CA TRP A 620 25.21 65.64 8.28
C TRP A 620 23.95 65.03 7.61
N PHE A 621 23.38 65.71 6.60
CA PHE A 621 22.27 65.16 5.82
C PHE A 621 22.68 63.88 5.06
N SER A 622 23.84 63.90 4.40
CA SER A 622 24.40 62.74 3.69
C SER A 622 24.57 61.55 4.64
N PHE A 623 25.11 61.80 5.83
CA PHE A 623 25.27 60.77 6.86
C PHE A 623 23.93 60.14 7.27
N ILE A 624 22.88 60.95 7.50
CA ILE A 624 21.54 60.45 7.85
C ILE A 624 20.97 59.55 6.75
N VAL A 625 21.09 59.96 5.50
CA VAL A 625 20.56 59.22 4.35
C VAL A 625 21.33 57.90 4.15
N GLN A 626 22.65 57.91 4.31
CA GLN A 626 23.51 56.75 4.12
C GLN A 626 23.49 55.76 5.31
N ASN A 627 23.23 56.24 6.53
CA ASN A 627 23.29 55.44 7.76
C ASN A 627 21.92 55.22 8.39
N VAL A 628 21.01 54.63 7.63
CA VAL A 628 19.63 54.42 8.07
C VAL A 628 19.56 53.59 9.36
N GLY A 629 18.82 54.10 10.34
CA GLY A 629 18.64 53.45 11.65
C GLY A 629 19.72 53.78 12.68
N LYS A 630 20.75 54.56 12.31
CA LYS A 630 21.73 55.10 13.27
C LYS A 630 21.27 56.46 13.79
N LYS A 631 21.57 56.74 15.06
CA LYS A 631 21.36 58.06 15.65
C LYS A 631 22.56 58.94 15.33
N THR A 632 22.29 60.18 14.94
CA THR A 632 23.33 61.21 14.77
C THR A 632 23.81 61.78 16.11
N GLU A 633 23.00 61.65 17.17
CA GLU A 633 23.21 62.24 18.51
C GLU A 633 23.38 63.77 18.51
N ILE A 634 23.14 64.40 17.36
CA ILE A 634 23.30 65.83 17.13
C ILE A 634 22.04 66.34 16.43
N ALA A 635 21.50 67.47 16.90
CA ALA A 635 20.38 68.17 16.32
C ALA A 635 20.81 69.58 15.90
N ILE A 636 20.46 69.97 14.67
CA ILE A 636 20.67 71.33 14.17
C ILE A 636 19.49 72.18 14.61
N ILE A 637 19.77 73.26 15.33
CA ILE A 637 18.76 74.22 15.76
C ILE A 637 18.89 75.46 14.90
N LEU A 638 17.90 75.70 14.05
CA LEU A 638 17.74 76.95 13.31
C LEU A 638 17.10 77.97 14.26
N LYS A 639 17.68 79.16 14.37
CA LYS A 639 17.15 80.25 15.18
C LYS A 639 16.40 81.27 14.34
#